data_AF-A0A284S2Z9-F1
#
_entry.id   AF-A0A284S2Z9-F1
#
_cell.length_a   1.000
_cell.length_b   1.000
_cell.length_c   1.000
_cell.angle_alpha   90.00
_cell.angle_beta   90.00
_cell.angle_gamma   90.00
#
_symmetry.space_group_name_H-M   'P 1'
#
loop_
_entity.id
_entity.type
_entity.pdbx_description
1 polymer ?
#
loop_
_entity_poly.entity_id
_entity_poly.type
_entity_poly.pdbx_seq_one_letter_code
_entity_poly.pdbx_strand_id
1 'polypeptide(L)'
;MSSQPSLALPSLGDTFGALFVGATIAAVLYGIMNLQVLIYYKNYPNDWSLYRHTVALFWVLDTVHIALGTHALYYYLIDMYGNLLGSLEANIIWSLRLQSLIKVWTIVFVQGVYAIRLWKLGRHFHIIVPWLVFLAVAASFGAGIFLSYDTYSTANLVRVSIISSAVYSFYSMVIMADLIIALMMCYYLHKSRAAMCFSSMADLLLGLIRLVVISGLATSACSLFSLFAYAMWPNTFIFVAIDFILPRLYINSLLAMFNHRQSSNKSTTDSEDMRHSIPAVLQFAPNTSEGHATETNVSLPVSEIPDIEPTSNLSWVDCYSDYQCTRFQVPIDYSNEDGGKAALAVIKLPAQSETEYKGTILINPGGPGISGVSALTSFSPLAVSVFGDRYDIVSFDPRGVANSTPRAEFFLSKEEQYQWLASTNNWGTVVNTTSDQIPHLWASAQALAELALERDNGILNYISTDNVARDMLRITEAAGQEKLQYWGISYGTVLGSTFAAMFPDKVERMVLDGVVDVEAYYSGDWRNTIVDADKVMQSFFDGCVAAGPDACAFYASTAEQISDNLDSLYDSLLIQPVPVVSPPFYGVVDYTVLRTAVWNALWVPYVYFSILAEGLASLAAGNGTIIYEMQADVYDPSSGYDNSWDAEIAISCGDAANNTDSVADLFAYSHDVEALSTFSNSQLVMQRISCSGWKFHRGGIFTGPITGNTSYPILFIGNTADPVTPLSAAKKLSTAFPGSVVLTQNSSGHTSISASSECTHAYVQAYFQNGILPKDGTVCEVESEMFPTSSDAIDNQRRSFWGRK
;
A
#
# COMPACT_ATOMS: atom_id res chain seq x y z
N MET A 1 59.00 -11.90 -52.97
CA MET A 1 58.42 -11.62 -51.64
C MET A 1 57.56 -10.38 -51.75
N SER A 2 56.25 -10.56 -51.95
CA SER A 2 55.26 -9.50 -51.81
C SER A 2 54.31 -9.97 -50.72
N SER A 3 54.44 -9.36 -49.55
CA SER A 3 53.63 -9.62 -48.38
C SER A 3 52.21 -9.12 -48.63
N GLN A 4 51.31 -9.99 -49.08
CA GLN A 4 49.88 -9.75 -48.87
C GLN A 4 49.62 -9.82 -47.35
N PRO A 5 48.85 -8.87 -46.78
CA PRO A 5 48.46 -8.94 -45.39
C PRO A 5 47.59 -10.19 -45.21
N SER A 6 48.01 -11.11 -44.36
CA SER A 6 47.17 -12.22 -43.91
C SER A 6 45.95 -11.63 -43.21
N LEU A 7 44.76 -11.77 -43.79
CA LEU A 7 43.50 -11.53 -43.08
C LEU A 7 43.52 -12.43 -41.84
N ALA A 8 43.73 -11.85 -40.66
CA ALA A 8 43.63 -12.58 -39.41
C ALA A 8 42.20 -13.07 -39.29
N LEU A 9 41.98 -14.39 -39.37
CA LEU A 9 40.66 -14.95 -39.16
C LEU A 9 40.20 -14.62 -37.73
N PRO A 10 38.96 -14.13 -37.56
CA PRO A 10 38.42 -13.84 -36.24
C PRO A 10 38.34 -15.12 -35.41
N SER A 11 38.49 -15.00 -34.09
CA SER A 11 38.45 -16.16 -33.20
C SER A 11 37.06 -16.82 -33.20
N LEU A 12 37.00 -18.10 -32.83
CA LEU A 12 35.72 -18.80 -32.66
C LEU A 12 34.83 -18.10 -31.61
N GLY A 13 35.45 -17.50 -30.58
CA GLY A 13 34.76 -16.73 -29.55
C GLY A 13 34.10 -15.46 -30.10
N ASP A 14 34.83 -14.69 -30.91
CA ASP A 14 34.34 -13.42 -31.47
C ASP A 14 33.33 -13.61 -32.63
N THR A 15 33.17 -14.84 -33.10
CA THR A 15 32.21 -15.21 -34.15
C THR A 15 31.06 -16.02 -33.56
N PHE A 16 31.12 -17.35 -33.64
CA PHE A 16 30.01 -18.21 -33.25
C PHE A 16 29.80 -18.28 -31.73
N GLY A 17 30.84 -18.02 -30.93
CA GLY A 17 30.72 -17.85 -29.47
C GLY A 17 29.85 -16.66 -29.09
N ALA A 18 30.10 -15.49 -29.68
CA ALA A 18 29.25 -14.31 -29.49
C ALA A 18 27.80 -14.58 -29.93
N LEU A 19 27.61 -15.23 -31.08
CA LEU A 19 26.30 -15.65 -31.59
C LEU A 19 25.55 -16.57 -30.62
N PHE A 20 26.24 -17.54 -30.01
CA PHE A 20 25.68 -18.43 -28.99
C PHE A 20 25.24 -17.67 -27.73
N VAL A 21 26.05 -16.72 -27.25
CA VAL A 21 25.69 -15.86 -26.11
C VAL A 21 24.45 -15.02 -26.43
N GLY A 22 24.41 -14.39 -27.61
CA GLY A 22 23.26 -13.61 -28.06
C GLY A 22 21.97 -14.44 -28.13
N ALA A 23 22.03 -15.66 -28.65
CA ALA A 23 20.88 -16.56 -28.69
C ALA A 23 20.45 -17.06 -27.30
N THR A 24 21.39 -17.24 -26.37
CA THR A 24 21.09 -17.63 -24.99
C THR A 24 20.32 -16.51 -24.27
N ILE A 25 20.77 -15.27 -24.38
CA ILE A 25 20.06 -14.11 -23.84
C ILE A 25 18.68 -13.96 -24.50
N ALA A 26 18.61 -14.17 -25.81
CA ALA A 26 17.36 -14.15 -26.54
C ALA A 26 16.37 -15.23 -26.05
N ALA A 27 16.84 -16.43 -25.69
CA ALA A 27 15.99 -17.47 -25.11
C ALA A 27 15.43 -17.08 -23.73
N VAL A 28 16.21 -16.40 -22.89
CA VAL A 28 15.73 -15.84 -21.62
C VAL A 28 14.61 -14.81 -21.85
N LEU A 29 14.82 -13.88 -22.78
CA LEU A 29 13.81 -12.87 -23.14
C LEU A 29 12.55 -13.48 -23.76
N TYR A 30 12.66 -14.61 -24.46
CA TYR A 30 11.51 -15.38 -24.92
C TYR A 30 10.74 -15.99 -23.74
N GLY A 31 11.42 -16.47 -22.70
CA GLY A 31 10.78 -16.91 -21.46
C GLY A 31 9.93 -15.80 -20.81
N ILE A 32 10.49 -14.59 -20.69
CA ILE A 32 9.77 -13.41 -20.19
C ILE A 32 8.56 -13.09 -21.06
N MET A 33 8.72 -13.14 -22.38
CA MET A 33 7.65 -12.88 -23.32
C MET A 33 6.49 -13.88 -23.18
N ASN A 34 6.77 -15.17 -23.00
CA ASN A 34 5.72 -16.18 -22.77
C ASN A 34 4.93 -15.88 -21.50
N LEU A 35 5.60 -15.46 -20.41
CA LEU A 35 4.93 -15.04 -19.19
C LEU A 35 4.04 -13.81 -19.43
N GLN A 36 4.54 -12.81 -20.15
CA GLN A 36 3.76 -11.60 -20.45
C GLN A 36 2.54 -11.88 -21.34
N VAL A 37 2.65 -12.79 -22.31
CA VAL A 37 1.50 -13.22 -23.14
C VAL A 37 0.46 -13.94 -22.27
N LEU A 38 0.89 -14.80 -21.35
CA LEU A 38 -0.01 -15.50 -20.43
C LEU A 38 -0.75 -14.53 -19.50
N ILE A 39 -0.03 -13.55 -18.94
CA ILE A 39 -0.62 -12.49 -18.11
C ILE A 39 -1.65 -11.69 -18.92
N TYR A 40 -1.35 -11.34 -20.18
CA TYR A 40 -2.26 -10.60 -21.04
C TYR A 40 -3.58 -11.35 -21.26
N TYR A 41 -3.51 -12.62 -21.67
CA TYR A 41 -4.72 -13.41 -21.93
C TYR A 41 -5.51 -13.75 -20.66
N LYS A 42 -4.85 -13.87 -19.51
CA LYS A 42 -5.51 -14.09 -18.22
C LYS A 42 -6.26 -12.84 -17.75
N ASN A 43 -5.65 -11.67 -17.88
CA ASN A 43 -6.20 -10.43 -17.32
C ASN A 43 -7.16 -9.70 -18.26
N TYR A 44 -7.10 -9.94 -19.58
CA TYR A 44 -7.94 -9.27 -20.58
C TYR A 44 -8.64 -10.23 -21.57
N PRO A 45 -9.52 -11.13 -21.10
CA PRO A 45 -10.19 -12.10 -21.97
C PRO A 45 -11.05 -11.46 -23.08
N ASN A 46 -11.57 -10.25 -22.82
CA ASN A 46 -12.48 -9.51 -23.68
C ASN A 46 -11.85 -8.27 -24.36
N ASP A 47 -10.50 -8.16 -24.42
CA ASP A 47 -9.86 -7.02 -25.10
C ASP A 47 -10.20 -6.98 -26.60
N TRP A 48 -10.11 -5.80 -27.20
CA TRP A 48 -10.46 -5.59 -28.61
C TRP A 48 -9.70 -6.56 -29.51
N SER A 49 -10.45 -7.19 -30.41
CA SER A 49 -9.95 -8.26 -31.29
C SER A 49 -8.62 -7.91 -31.97
N LEU A 50 -8.40 -6.65 -32.37
CA LEU A 50 -7.13 -6.22 -32.97
C LEU A 50 -5.92 -6.44 -32.05
N TYR A 51 -6.02 -6.07 -30.76
CA TYR A 51 -4.92 -6.22 -29.80
C TYR A 51 -4.66 -7.70 -29.50
N ARG A 52 -5.73 -8.48 -29.33
CA ARG A 52 -5.63 -9.92 -29.11
C ARG A 52 -4.91 -10.65 -30.25
N HIS A 53 -5.30 -10.36 -31.49
CA HIS A 53 -4.62 -10.92 -32.67
C HIS A 53 -3.18 -10.41 -32.81
N THR A 54 -2.92 -9.15 -32.44
CA THR A 54 -1.57 -8.58 -32.45
C THR A 54 -0.65 -9.29 -31.45
N VAL A 55 -1.12 -9.57 -30.23
CA VAL A 55 -0.35 -10.32 -29.22
C VAL A 55 -0.09 -11.76 -29.69
N ALA A 56 -1.11 -12.44 -30.24
CA ALA A 56 -0.93 -13.78 -30.82
C ALA A 56 0.08 -13.78 -31.97
N LEU A 57 0.00 -12.79 -32.86
CA LEU A 57 0.91 -12.67 -34.00
C LEU A 57 2.36 -12.47 -33.54
N PHE A 58 2.60 -11.60 -32.56
CA PHE A 58 3.95 -11.42 -32.01
C PHE A 58 4.49 -12.68 -31.35
N TRP A 59 3.63 -13.41 -30.63
CA TRP A 59 3.98 -14.70 -30.06
C TRP A 59 4.46 -15.69 -31.12
N VAL A 60 3.68 -15.88 -32.17
CA VAL A 60 4.06 -16.75 -33.30
C VAL A 60 5.34 -16.28 -33.98
N LEU A 61 5.47 -14.98 -34.26
CA LEU A 61 6.65 -14.43 -34.93
C LEU A 61 7.94 -14.63 -34.11
N ASP A 62 7.89 -14.44 -32.78
CA ASP A 62 9.08 -14.65 -31.95
C ASP A 62 9.42 -16.13 -31.74
N THR A 63 8.41 -17.01 -31.67
CA THR A 63 8.61 -18.46 -31.66
C THR A 63 9.26 -18.94 -32.97
N VAL A 64 8.82 -18.44 -34.12
CA VAL A 64 9.47 -18.75 -35.40
C VAL A 64 10.89 -18.19 -35.42
N HIS A 65 11.09 -16.96 -34.94
CA HIS A 65 12.41 -16.34 -34.88
C HIS A 65 13.39 -17.13 -33.98
N ILE A 66 12.96 -17.63 -32.82
CA ILE A 66 13.83 -18.47 -31.95
C ILE A 66 14.16 -19.80 -32.62
N ALA A 67 13.18 -20.46 -33.23
CA ALA A 67 13.39 -21.75 -33.88
C ALA A 67 14.40 -21.65 -35.04
N LEU A 68 14.32 -20.58 -35.84
CA LEU A 68 15.28 -20.32 -36.91
C LEU A 68 16.68 -20.03 -36.38
N GLY A 69 16.80 -19.26 -35.29
CA GLY A 69 18.08 -18.99 -34.63
C GLY A 69 18.72 -20.25 -34.05
N THR A 70 17.93 -21.11 -33.39
CA THR A 70 18.39 -22.40 -32.88
C THR A 70 18.85 -23.32 -34.01
N HIS A 71 18.12 -23.39 -35.12
CA HIS A 71 18.52 -24.16 -36.29
C HIS A 71 19.82 -23.63 -36.92
N ALA A 72 19.96 -22.30 -37.06
CA ALA A 72 21.18 -21.69 -37.57
C ALA A 72 22.39 -21.99 -36.67
N LEU A 73 22.23 -21.90 -35.34
CA LEU A 73 23.28 -22.25 -34.40
C LEU A 73 23.63 -23.74 -34.43
N TYR A 74 22.64 -24.62 -34.53
CA TYR A 74 22.88 -26.05 -34.65
C TYR A 74 23.72 -26.36 -35.89
N TYR A 75 23.39 -25.78 -37.03
CA TYR A 75 24.16 -25.97 -38.26
C TYR A 75 25.61 -25.48 -38.12
N TYR A 76 25.82 -24.25 -37.64
CA TYR A 76 27.15 -23.66 -37.57
C TYR A 76 28.03 -24.22 -36.45
N LEU A 77 27.45 -24.59 -35.30
CA LEU A 77 28.21 -25.08 -34.14
C LEU A 77 28.33 -26.61 -34.10
N ILE A 78 27.33 -27.34 -34.60
CA ILE A 78 27.26 -28.80 -34.49
C ILE A 78 27.55 -29.46 -35.85
N ASP A 79 26.79 -29.16 -36.90
CA ASP A 79 26.99 -29.84 -38.20
C ASP A 79 28.33 -29.46 -38.86
N MET A 80 28.77 -28.22 -38.67
CA MET A 80 30.04 -27.70 -39.17
C MET A 80 31.18 -27.78 -38.13
N TYR A 81 31.01 -28.56 -37.06
CA TYR A 81 31.97 -28.67 -35.97
C TYR A 81 33.38 -29.00 -36.47
N GLY A 82 34.37 -28.23 -36.02
CA GLY A 82 35.77 -28.38 -36.42
C GLY A 82 36.14 -27.80 -37.79
N ASN A 83 35.18 -27.23 -38.56
CA ASN A 83 35.41 -26.63 -39.87
C ASN A 83 35.06 -25.13 -39.91
N LEU A 84 35.83 -24.31 -39.17
CA LEU A 84 35.59 -22.86 -39.04
C LEU A 84 35.70 -22.12 -40.39
N LEU A 85 36.74 -22.40 -41.18
CA LEU A 85 36.93 -21.80 -42.51
C LEU A 85 35.76 -22.13 -43.45
N GLY A 86 35.36 -23.41 -43.50
CA GLY A 86 34.21 -23.84 -44.30
C GLY A 86 32.89 -23.23 -43.84
N SER A 87 32.70 -23.00 -42.53
CA SER A 87 31.49 -22.36 -42.00
C SER A 87 31.38 -20.86 -42.33
N LEU A 88 32.51 -20.16 -42.45
CA LEU A 88 32.56 -18.74 -42.80
C LEU A 88 32.47 -18.52 -44.33
N GLU A 89 33.06 -19.42 -45.11
CA GLU A 89 33.04 -19.39 -46.58
C GLU A 89 31.80 -20.06 -47.20
N ALA A 90 31.05 -20.86 -46.44
CA ALA A 90 29.79 -21.43 -46.89
C ALA A 90 28.72 -20.33 -47.11
N ASN A 91 27.76 -20.66 -47.98
CA ASN A 91 26.61 -19.81 -48.18
C ASN A 91 25.87 -19.59 -46.85
N ILE A 92 25.39 -18.38 -46.61
CA ILE A 92 24.56 -18.06 -45.44
C ILE A 92 23.36 -19.01 -45.42
N ILE A 93 23.19 -19.77 -44.33
CA ILE A 93 22.10 -20.72 -44.22
C ILE A 93 20.76 -20.00 -44.33
N TRP A 94 19.80 -20.65 -45.02
CA TRP A 94 18.48 -20.08 -45.27
C TRP A 94 17.77 -19.62 -43.99
N SER A 95 17.98 -20.33 -42.88
CA SER A 95 17.37 -20.02 -41.58
C SER A 95 17.84 -18.68 -41.02
N LEU A 96 19.13 -18.34 -41.17
CA LEU A 96 19.68 -17.05 -40.74
C LEU A 96 19.20 -15.89 -41.62
N ARG A 97 19.03 -16.11 -42.93
CA ARG A 97 18.44 -15.11 -43.85
C ARG A 97 16.98 -14.81 -43.50
N LEU A 98 16.19 -15.87 -43.27
CA LEU A 98 14.78 -15.74 -42.91
C LEU A 98 14.62 -15.11 -41.52
N GLN A 99 15.52 -15.42 -40.58
CA GLN A 99 15.56 -14.80 -39.27
C GLN A 99 15.78 -13.27 -39.37
N SER A 100 16.73 -12.82 -40.20
CA SER A 100 16.98 -11.38 -40.44
C SER A 100 15.75 -10.67 -40.99
N LEU A 101 15.02 -11.32 -41.92
CA LEU A 101 13.78 -10.79 -42.46
C LEU A 101 12.71 -10.64 -41.36
N ILE A 102 12.47 -11.68 -40.56
CA ILE A 102 11.49 -11.64 -39.45
C ILE A 102 11.85 -10.56 -38.43
N LYS A 103 13.14 -10.37 -38.12
CA LYS A 103 13.60 -9.27 -37.25
C LYS A 103 13.13 -7.91 -37.76
N VAL A 104 13.41 -7.60 -39.03
CA VAL A 104 13.04 -6.31 -39.65
C VAL A 104 11.53 -6.10 -39.58
N TRP A 105 10.74 -7.13 -39.91
CA TRP A 105 9.28 -7.07 -39.84
C TRP A 105 8.79 -6.83 -38.41
N THR A 106 9.31 -7.54 -37.42
CA THR A 106 8.92 -7.39 -36.02
C THR A 106 9.17 -5.97 -35.51
N ILE A 107 10.36 -5.40 -35.77
CA ILE A 107 10.72 -4.05 -35.31
C ILE A 107 9.79 -3.00 -35.93
N VAL A 108 9.63 -3.02 -37.25
CA VAL A 108 8.78 -2.05 -37.96
C VAL A 108 7.31 -2.20 -37.57
N PHE A 109 6.85 -3.43 -37.36
CA PHE A 109 5.46 -3.69 -36.96
C PHE A 109 5.17 -3.18 -35.54
N VAL A 110 6.10 -3.37 -34.59
CA VAL A 110 6.01 -2.76 -33.24
C VAL A 110 5.97 -1.24 -33.34
N GLN A 111 6.89 -0.61 -34.10
CA GLN A 111 6.89 0.83 -34.34
C GLN A 111 5.59 1.33 -34.99
N GLY A 112 5.00 0.54 -35.90
CA GLY A 112 3.70 0.80 -36.50
C GLY A 112 2.56 0.82 -35.48
N VAL A 113 2.54 -0.12 -34.52
CA VAL A 113 1.56 -0.14 -33.43
C VAL A 113 1.68 1.13 -32.57
N TYR A 114 2.90 1.58 -32.27
CA TYR A 114 3.14 2.84 -31.58
C TYR A 114 2.65 4.06 -32.38
N ALA A 115 2.92 4.11 -33.68
CA ALA A 115 2.47 5.19 -34.57
C ALA A 115 0.93 5.27 -34.64
N ILE A 116 0.25 4.12 -34.74
CA ILE A 116 -1.22 4.06 -34.72
C ILE A 116 -1.78 4.57 -33.39
N ARG A 117 -1.15 4.24 -32.27
CA ARG A 117 -1.55 4.71 -30.94
C ARG A 117 -1.37 6.23 -30.82
N LEU A 118 -0.22 6.73 -31.25
CA LEU A 118 0.08 8.17 -31.29
C LEU A 118 -0.86 8.95 -32.21
N TRP A 119 -1.28 8.37 -33.33
CA TRP A 119 -2.26 8.97 -34.23
C TRP A 119 -3.63 9.13 -33.57
N LYS A 120 -4.11 8.08 -32.89
CA LYS A 120 -5.38 8.13 -32.17
C LYS A 120 -5.37 9.18 -31.05
N LEU A 121 -4.26 9.31 -30.33
CA LEU A 121 -4.09 10.29 -29.25
C LEU A 121 -3.86 11.71 -29.79
N GLY A 122 -2.99 11.87 -30.79
CA GLY A 122 -2.52 13.16 -31.29
C GLY A 122 -3.50 13.90 -32.19
N ARG A 123 -4.43 13.19 -32.87
CA ARG A 123 -5.44 13.82 -33.75
C ARG A 123 -6.31 14.87 -33.02
N HIS A 124 -6.43 14.77 -31.69
CA HIS A 124 -7.18 15.72 -30.88
C HIS A 124 -6.39 16.99 -30.52
N PHE A 125 -5.05 16.97 -30.62
CA PHE A 125 -4.19 18.07 -30.20
C PHE A 125 -3.47 18.74 -31.37
N HIS A 126 -2.96 17.97 -32.35
CA HIS A 126 -2.28 18.48 -33.55
C HIS A 126 -2.37 17.47 -34.72
N ILE A 127 -2.84 17.91 -35.89
CA ILE A 127 -3.00 17.04 -37.07
C ILE A 127 -1.67 16.69 -37.77
N ILE A 128 -0.64 17.53 -37.64
CA ILE A 128 0.62 17.43 -38.41
C ILE A 128 1.64 16.50 -37.75
N VAL A 129 1.75 16.54 -36.42
CA VAL A 129 2.79 15.83 -35.66
C VAL A 129 2.70 14.29 -35.79
N PRO A 130 1.52 13.65 -35.81
CA PRO A 130 1.43 12.21 -36.05
C PRO A 130 1.93 11.77 -37.43
N TRP A 131 1.86 12.63 -38.46
CA TRP A 131 2.41 12.32 -39.78
C TRP A 131 3.94 12.24 -39.78
N LEU A 132 4.62 13.00 -38.91
CA LEU A 132 6.07 12.89 -38.74
C LEU A 132 6.48 11.52 -38.21
N VAL A 133 5.70 10.97 -37.28
CA VAL A 133 5.92 9.62 -36.74
C VAL A 133 5.71 8.56 -37.82
N PHE A 134 4.63 8.66 -38.60
CA PHE A 134 4.40 7.74 -39.73
C PHE A 134 5.50 7.80 -40.79
N LEU A 135 6.01 9.00 -41.08
CA LEU A 135 7.10 9.19 -42.04
C LEU A 135 8.41 8.58 -41.52
N ALA A 136 8.70 8.70 -40.21
CA ALA A 136 9.83 8.05 -39.59
C ALA A 136 9.73 6.52 -39.66
N VAL A 137 8.57 5.94 -39.33
CA VAL A 137 8.35 4.48 -39.44
C VAL A 137 8.43 3.98 -40.89
N ALA A 138 7.93 4.75 -41.85
CA ALA A 138 8.05 4.44 -43.27
C ALA A 138 9.51 4.46 -43.76
N ALA A 139 10.31 5.40 -43.25
CA ALA A 139 11.75 5.44 -43.53
C ALA A 139 12.48 4.22 -42.95
N SER A 140 12.16 3.82 -41.71
CA SER A 140 12.69 2.59 -41.10
C SER A 140 12.30 1.34 -41.88
N PHE A 141 11.07 1.26 -42.41
CA PHE A 141 10.63 0.17 -43.28
C PHE A 141 11.41 0.14 -44.59
N GLY A 142 11.61 1.28 -45.25
CA GLY A 142 12.41 1.37 -46.47
C GLY A 142 13.86 0.93 -46.25
N ALA A 143 14.48 1.36 -45.15
CA ALA A 143 15.82 0.93 -44.78
C ALA A 143 15.87 -0.58 -44.42
N GLY A 144 14.80 -1.12 -43.85
CA GLY A 144 14.65 -2.55 -43.57
C GLY A 144 14.54 -3.41 -44.83
N ILE A 145 13.82 -2.94 -45.86
CA ILE A 145 13.77 -3.60 -47.17
C ILE A 145 15.17 -3.59 -47.82
N PHE A 146 15.87 -2.46 -47.74
CA PHE A 146 17.23 -2.34 -48.26
C PHE A 146 18.20 -3.32 -47.56
N LEU A 147 18.15 -3.40 -46.23
CA LEU A 147 18.91 -4.38 -45.45
C LEU A 147 18.57 -5.83 -45.82
N SER A 148 17.28 -6.13 -45.99
CA SER A 148 16.82 -7.47 -46.38
C SER A 148 17.33 -7.85 -47.77
N TYR A 149 17.24 -6.95 -48.73
CA TYR A 149 17.74 -7.17 -50.10
C TYR A 149 19.25 -7.46 -50.12
N ASP A 150 20.04 -6.66 -49.41
CA ASP A 150 21.49 -6.80 -49.38
C ASP A 150 21.94 -8.08 -48.63
N THR A 151 21.21 -8.44 -47.56
CA THR A 151 21.40 -9.70 -46.82
C THR A 151 21.15 -10.92 -47.71
N TYR A 152 20.11 -10.89 -48.55
CA TYR A 152 19.78 -11.99 -49.46
C TYR A 152 20.70 -12.05 -50.69
N SER A 153 21.24 -10.91 -51.13
CA SER A 153 22.19 -10.81 -52.24
C SER A 153 23.61 -11.25 -51.83
N THR A 154 23.91 -11.28 -50.53
CA THR A 154 25.21 -11.69 -50.00
C THR A 154 25.33 -13.21 -49.91
N ALA A 155 26.34 -13.78 -50.58
CA ALA A 155 26.56 -15.22 -50.62
C ALA A 155 27.06 -15.79 -49.28
N ASN A 156 28.13 -15.24 -48.70
CA ASN A 156 28.87 -15.85 -47.58
C ASN A 156 29.10 -14.87 -46.41
N LEU A 157 29.31 -15.40 -45.20
CA LEU A 157 29.45 -14.61 -43.96
C LEU A 157 30.70 -13.71 -43.92
N VAL A 158 31.77 -14.06 -44.63
CA VAL A 158 32.99 -13.21 -44.74
C VAL A 158 32.72 -11.88 -45.45
N ARG A 159 31.65 -11.79 -46.26
CA ARG A 159 31.29 -10.59 -47.02
C ARG A 159 30.29 -9.69 -46.30
N VAL A 160 29.98 -9.97 -45.04
CA VAL A 160 29.06 -9.18 -44.22
C VAL A 160 29.55 -7.74 -44.00
N SER A 161 30.85 -7.46 -44.07
CA SER A 161 31.37 -6.09 -44.05
C SER A 161 30.98 -5.25 -45.30
N ILE A 162 30.60 -5.91 -46.40
CA ILE A 162 30.18 -5.25 -47.66
C ILE A 162 28.77 -4.64 -47.52
N ILE A 163 27.90 -5.22 -46.69
CA ILE A 163 26.54 -4.70 -46.44
C ILE A 163 26.51 -3.50 -45.46
N SER A 164 27.65 -2.86 -45.22
CA SER A 164 27.82 -1.74 -44.29
C SER A 164 26.85 -0.61 -44.53
N SER A 165 26.65 -0.21 -45.79
CA SER A 165 25.72 0.88 -46.13
C SER A 165 24.29 0.53 -45.74
N ALA A 166 23.87 -0.72 -45.87
CA ALA A 166 22.54 -1.17 -45.49
C ALA A 166 22.36 -1.29 -43.98
N VAL A 167 23.38 -1.78 -43.26
CA VAL A 167 23.39 -1.87 -41.79
C VAL A 167 23.36 -0.48 -41.15
N TYR A 168 24.22 0.45 -41.58
CA TYR A 168 24.24 1.83 -41.08
C TYR A 168 22.91 2.54 -41.33
N SER A 169 22.34 2.36 -42.53
CA SER A 169 21.06 2.97 -42.90
C SER A 169 19.92 2.44 -42.04
N PHE A 170 19.82 1.13 -41.84
CA PHE A 170 18.76 0.52 -41.04
C PHE A 170 18.81 0.96 -39.58
N TYR A 171 19.95 0.80 -38.90
CA TYR A 171 20.05 1.15 -37.48
C TYR A 171 19.88 2.65 -37.23
N SER A 172 20.41 3.51 -38.10
CA SER A 172 20.21 4.96 -37.95
C SER A 172 18.74 5.35 -38.08
N MET A 173 18.01 4.74 -39.02
CA MET A 173 16.57 5.01 -39.19
C MET A 173 15.72 4.41 -38.07
N VAL A 174 16.11 3.26 -37.52
CA VAL A 174 15.43 2.65 -36.35
C VAL A 174 15.62 3.50 -35.09
N ILE A 175 16.86 3.93 -34.80
CA ILE A 175 17.17 4.81 -33.67
C ILE A 175 16.40 6.13 -33.80
N MET A 176 16.39 6.73 -34.99
CA MET A 176 15.67 7.98 -35.25
C MET A 176 14.15 7.81 -35.04
N ALA A 177 13.56 6.72 -35.54
CA ALA A 177 12.13 6.46 -35.35
C ALA A 177 11.77 6.23 -33.87
N ASP A 178 12.58 5.48 -33.13
CA ASP A 178 12.35 5.24 -31.70
C ASP A 178 12.42 6.53 -30.88
N LEU A 179 13.42 7.37 -31.13
CA LEU A 179 13.55 8.67 -30.46
C LEU A 179 12.36 9.58 -30.78
N ILE A 180 11.92 9.63 -32.04
CA ILE A 180 10.74 10.41 -32.44
C ILE A 180 9.48 9.87 -31.75
N ILE A 181 9.26 8.55 -31.74
CA ILE A 181 8.11 7.92 -31.07
C ILE A 181 8.12 8.25 -29.57
N ALA A 182 9.24 8.06 -28.89
CA ALA A 182 9.37 8.29 -27.45
C ALA A 182 9.12 9.77 -27.11
N LEU A 183 9.75 10.70 -27.83
CA LEU A 183 9.55 12.15 -27.62
C LEU A 183 8.10 12.56 -27.86
N MET A 184 7.47 12.05 -28.93
CA MET A 184 6.08 12.39 -29.25
C MET A 184 5.10 11.77 -28.25
N MET A 185 5.36 10.55 -27.75
CA MET A 185 4.54 9.94 -26.70
C MET A 185 4.63 10.74 -25.40
N CYS A 186 5.84 11.15 -24.98
CA CYS A 186 6.02 12.00 -23.81
C CYS A 186 5.29 13.33 -23.96
N TYR A 187 5.42 13.96 -25.13
CA TYR A 187 4.75 15.22 -25.43
C TYR A 187 3.22 15.11 -25.32
N TYR A 188 2.62 14.10 -25.96
CA TYR A 188 1.16 13.93 -25.92
C TYR A 188 0.64 13.47 -24.56
N LEU A 189 1.36 12.59 -23.86
CA LEU A 189 0.96 12.14 -22.52
C LEU A 189 1.03 13.31 -21.52
N HIS A 190 2.09 14.13 -21.58
CA HIS A 190 2.21 15.35 -20.77
C HIS A 190 1.09 16.35 -21.10
N LYS A 191 0.82 16.61 -22.38
CA LYS A 191 -0.26 17.51 -22.80
C LYS A 191 -1.64 16.98 -22.40
N SER A 192 -1.85 15.67 -22.39
CA SER A 192 -3.10 15.05 -21.95
C SER A 192 -3.32 15.16 -20.43
N ARG A 193 -2.25 15.18 -19.63
CA ARG A 193 -2.32 15.39 -18.17
C ARG A 193 -2.84 16.79 -17.81
N ALA A 194 -2.47 17.81 -18.58
CA ALA A 194 -2.93 19.19 -18.37
C ALA A 194 -4.44 19.39 -18.63
N ALA A 195 -5.15 18.38 -19.16
CA ALA A 195 -6.56 18.43 -19.51
C ALA A 195 -7.46 17.52 -18.63
N MET A 196 -6.94 16.87 -17.58
CA MET A 196 -7.68 15.87 -16.78
C MET A 196 -7.61 16.17 -15.26
N CYS A 197 -8.77 16.15 -14.59
CA CYS A 197 -8.97 16.51 -13.17
C CYS A 197 -9.10 15.31 -12.19
N PHE A 198 -8.54 14.13 -12.48
CA PHE A 198 -8.68 12.94 -11.60
C PHE A 198 -7.32 12.28 -11.28
N SER A 199 -7.03 12.04 -9.99
CA SER A 199 -5.74 11.55 -9.47
C SER A 199 -5.38 10.11 -9.91
N SER A 200 -6.34 9.17 -9.85
CA SER A 200 -6.12 7.77 -10.25
C SER A 200 -5.72 7.59 -11.72
N MET A 201 -6.24 8.43 -12.62
CA MET A 201 -5.86 8.41 -14.04
C MET A 201 -4.47 9.04 -14.26
N ALA A 202 -4.06 10.00 -13.42
CA ALA A 202 -2.75 10.63 -13.50
C ALA A 202 -1.61 9.66 -13.13
N ASP A 203 -1.82 8.80 -12.14
CA ASP A 203 -0.85 7.76 -11.74
C ASP A 203 -0.70 6.67 -12.80
N LEU A 204 -1.82 6.23 -13.41
CA LEU A 204 -1.79 5.33 -14.56
C LEU A 204 -1.04 5.99 -15.75
N LEU A 205 -1.25 7.28 -15.98
CA LEU A 205 -0.55 8.05 -17.02
C LEU A 205 0.95 8.18 -16.71
N LEU A 206 1.34 8.44 -15.46
CA LEU A 206 2.73 8.52 -15.02
C LEU A 206 3.44 7.16 -15.12
N GLY A 207 2.78 6.07 -14.71
CA GLY A 207 3.26 4.71 -14.88
C GLY A 207 3.45 4.35 -16.36
N LEU A 208 2.49 4.70 -17.21
CA LEU A 208 2.60 4.54 -18.66
C LEU A 208 3.73 5.39 -19.25
N ILE A 209 3.90 6.65 -18.82
CA ILE A 209 5.00 7.53 -19.27
C ILE A 209 6.34 6.92 -18.89
N ARG A 210 6.53 6.51 -17.62
CA ARG A 210 7.77 5.90 -17.12
C ARG A 210 8.10 4.63 -17.88
N LEU A 211 7.11 3.77 -18.10
CA LEU A 211 7.28 2.52 -18.84
C LEU A 211 7.63 2.78 -20.32
N VAL A 212 6.99 3.75 -20.97
CA VAL A 212 7.26 4.12 -22.37
C VAL A 212 8.65 4.74 -22.54
N VAL A 213 9.08 5.58 -21.59
CA VAL A 213 10.43 6.18 -21.61
C VAL A 213 11.50 5.10 -21.39
N ILE A 214 11.35 4.26 -20.37
CA ILE A 214 12.30 3.18 -20.08
C ILE A 214 12.39 2.21 -21.26
N SER A 215 11.25 1.83 -21.85
CA SER A 215 11.23 0.91 -22.98
C SER A 215 11.79 1.51 -24.27
N GLY A 216 11.44 2.75 -24.61
CA GLY A 216 11.97 3.45 -25.80
C GLY A 216 13.47 3.75 -25.70
N LEU A 217 13.97 4.03 -24.49
CA LEU A 217 15.41 4.18 -24.24
C LEU A 217 16.13 2.83 -24.36
N ALA A 218 15.54 1.73 -23.86
CA ALA A 218 16.13 0.40 -23.96
C ALA A 218 16.25 -0.09 -25.41
N THR A 219 15.22 0.09 -26.25
CA THR A 219 15.26 -0.32 -27.68
C THR A 219 16.22 0.55 -28.49
N SER A 220 16.26 1.86 -28.21
CA SER A 220 17.21 2.79 -28.84
C SER A 220 18.65 2.49 -28.45
N ALA A 221 18.92 2.25 -27.16
CA ALA A 221 20.25 1.92 -26.66
C ALA A 221 20.77 0.60 -27.24
N CYS A 222 19.91 -0.42 -27.34
CA CYS A 222 20.28 -1.69 -27.96
C CYS A 222 20.58 -1.54 -29.46
N SER A 223 19.76 -0.79 -30.20
CA SER A 223 20.00 -0.48 -31.62
C SER A 223 21.29 0.31 -31.83
N LEU A 224 21.59 1.26 -30.93
CA LEU A 224 22.82 2.04 -30.95
C LEU A 224 24.04 1.16 -30.63
N PHE A 225 23.91 0.23 -29.68
CA PHE A 225 24.96 -0.73 -29.35
C PHE A 225 25.23 -1.70 -30.51
N SER A 226 24.20 -2.17 -31.22
CA SER A 226 24.37 -2.93 -32.48
C SER A 226 25.16 -2.13 -33.52
N LEU A 227 24.84 -0.84 -33.69
CA LEU A 227 25.51 0.03 -34.64
C LEU A 227 26.99 0.26 -34.28
N PHE A 228 27.28 0.52 -33.00
CA PHE A 228 28.65 0.68 -32.50
C PHE A 228 29.45 -0.62 -32.61
N ALA A 229 28.86 -1.76 -32.24
CA ALA A 229 29.51 -3.06 -32.36
C ALA A 229 29.88 -3.36 -33.83
N TYR A 230 29.01 -3.02 -34.78
CA TYR A 230 29.29 -3.15 -36.20
C TYR A 230 30.42 -2.21 -36.67
N ALA A 231 30.43 -0.96 -36.20
CA ALA A 231 31.45 0.03 -36.58
C ALA A 231 32.84 -0.29 -36.01
N MET A 232 32.90 -0.74 -34.76
CA MET A 232 34.15 -1.02 -34.05
C MET A 232 34.73 -2.39 -34.40
N TRP A 233 33.88 -3.39 -34.63
CA TRP A 233 34.29 -4.77 -34.89
C TRP A 233 33.58 -5.39 -36.10
N PRO A 234 33.76 -4.82 -37.32
CA PRO A 234 33.04 -5.25 -38.53
C PRO A 234 33.37 -6.68 -38.99
N ASN A 235 34.45 -7.26 -38.48
CA ASN A 235 34.90 -8.63 -38.80
C ASN A 235 34.45 -9.67 -37.75
N THR A 236 33.61 -9.29 -36.79
CA THR A 236 33.11 -10.16 -35.72
C THR A 236 31.60 -10.36 -35.84
N PHE A 237 31.04 -11.37 -35.15
CA PHE A 237 29.60 -11.57 -35.08
C PHE A 237 28.98 -11.00 -33.80
N ILE A 238 29.70 -10.11 -33.11
CA ILE A 238 29.21 -9.44 -31.90
C ILE A 238 27.95 -8.63 -32.20
N PHE A 239 27.91 -7.91 -33.33
CA PHE A 239 26.70 -7.18 -33.73
C PHE A 239 25.52 -8.13 -34.01
N VAL A 240 25.78 -9.30 -34.62
CA VAL A 240 24.76 -10.33 -34.85
C VAL A 240 24.23 -10.90 -33.53
N ALA A 241 25.07 -11.04 -32.51
CA ALA A 241 24.64 -11.46 -31.18
C ALA A 241 23.62 -10.48 -30.57
N ILE A 242 23.85 -9.18 -30.72
CA ILE A 242 22.92 -8.13 -30.25
C ILE A 242 21.64 -8.14 -31.09
N ASP A 243 21.75 -8.41 -32.40
CA ASP A 243 20.60 -8.52 -33.31
C ASP A 243 19.61 -9.64 -32.94
N PHE A 244 20.08 -10.73 -32.29
CA PHE A 244 19.22 -11.80 -31.80
C PHE A 244 18.35 -11.36 -30.61
N ILE A 245 18.82 -10.36 -29.85
CA ILE A 245 18.19 -9.83 -28.64
C ILE A 245 17.16 -8.76 -29.02
N LEU A 246 17.51 -7.91 -30.00
CA LEU A 246 16.76 -6.70 -30.34
C LEU A 246 15.25 -6.90 -30.59
N PRO A 247 14.76 -7.82 -31.45
CA PRO A 247 13.32 -7.95 -31.72
C PRO A 247 12.51 -8.34 -30.47
N ARG A 248 13.14 -9.04 -29.52
CA ARG A 248 12.51 -9.45 -28.26
C ARG A 248 12.37 -8.31 -27.28
N LEU A 249 13.34 -7.39 -27.26
CA LEU A 249 13.22 -6.16 -26.47
C LEU A 249 12.04 -5.31 -26.97
N TYR A 250 11.83 -5.22 -28.29
CA TYR A 250 10.66 -4.54 -28.85
C TYR A 250 9.34 -5.20 -28.45
N ILE A 251 9.22 -6.53 -28.56
CA ILE A 251 7.98 -7.24 -28.21
C ILE A 251 7.71 -7.16 -26.70
N ASN A 252 8.70 -7.46 -25.84
CA ASN A 252 8.53 -7.39 -24.38
C ASN A 252 8.19 -5.97 -23.91
N SER A 253 8.76 -4.95 -24.55
CA SER A 253 8.41 -3.55 -24.28
C SER A 253 6.95 -3.23 -24.60
N LEU A 254 6.46 -3.69 -25.75
CA LEU A 254 5.08 -3.48 -26.17
C LEU A 254 4.09 -4.24 -25.27
N LEU A 255 4.40 -5.50 -24.93
CA LEU A 255 3.57 -6.34 -24.08
C LEU A 255 3.52 -5.86 -22.63
N ALA A 256 4.64 -5.40 -22.06
CA ALA A 256 4.65 -4.78 -20.74
C ALA A 256 3.64 -3.62 -20.65
N MET A 257 3.57 -2.82 -21.72
CA MET A 257 2.63 -1.69 -21.80
C MET A 257 1.18 -2.09 -22.05
N PHE A 258 0.94 -3.22 -22.73
CA PHE A 258 -0.40 -3.79 -22.82
C PHE A 258 -0.85 -4.36 -21.46
N ASN A 259 0.08 -4.94 -20.70
CA ASN A 259 -0.18 -5.53 -19.40
C ASN A 259 -0.31 -4.50 -18.26
N HIS A 260 0.19 -3.28 -18.44
CA HIS A 260 0.10 -2.19 -17.47
C HIS A 260 -1.26 -1.46 -17.46
N ARG A 261 -2.23 -1.85 -18.31
CA ARG A 261 -3.58 -1.31 -18.22
C ARG A 261 -4.18 -1.76 -16.87
N GLN A 262 -4.79 -0.88 -16.08
CA GLN A 262 -5.56 -1.38 -14.94
C GLN A 262 -6.70 -2.26 -15.49
N SER A 263 -6.89 -3.44 -14.90
CA SER A 263 -8.07 -4.28 -15.16
C SER A 263 -9.30 -3.58 -14.58
N SER A 264 -9.82 -2.60 -15.31
CA SER A 264 -11.16 -2.09 -15.09
C SER A 264 -12.13 -3.10 -15.71
N ASN A 265 -12.44 -4.15 -14.95
CA ASN A 265 -13.81 -4.64 -14.74
C ASN A 265 -13.84 -6.07 -14.18
N LYS A 266 -14.41 -6.17 -12.98
CA LYS A 266 -15.36 -7.24 -12.67
C LYS A 266 -16.63 -6.63 -12.04
N SER A 267 -17.39 -5.90 -12.86
CA SER A 267 -18.85 -5.84 -12.75
C SER A 267 -19.45 -5.52 -14.13
N THR A 268 -20.72 -5.88 -14.29
CA THR A 268 -21.67 -5.63 -15.39
C THR A 268 -21.77 -6.66 -16.54
N THR A 269 -22.76 -7.56 -16.37
CA THR A 269 -23.77 -8.03 -17.34
C THR A 269 -25.12 -7.77 -16.63
N ASP A 270 -26.20 -7.18 -17.12
CA ASP A 270 -26.74 -6.73 -18.42
C ASP A 270 -27.52 -5.41 -18.15
N SER A 271 -27.66 -4.43 -19.03
CA SER A 271 -28.70 -4.35 -20.08
C SER A 271 -28.57 -3.01 -20.84
N GLU A 272 -28.83 -3.03 -22.15
CA GLU A 272 -28.81 -1.90 -23.08
C GLU A 272 -30.02 -0.93 -22.92
N ASP A 273 -29.80 0.39 -22.98
CA ASP A 273 -30.39 1.33 -23.97
C ASP A 273 -30.20 2.81 -23.56
N MET A 274 -29.14 3.47 -24.06
CA MET A 274 -29.11 4.95 -24.21
C MET A 274 -27.98 5.37 -25.17
N ARG A 275 -28.30 6.04 -26.28
CA ARG A 275 -27.30 6.55 -27.24
C ARG A 275 -27.65 7.94 -27.78
N HIS A 276 -26.60 8.78 -27.81
CA HIS A 276 -26.35 9.99 -28.61
C HIS A 276 -26.61 11.38 -27.97
N SER A 277 -25.51 12.09 -27.60
CA SER A 277 -24.82 13.06 -28.50
C SER A 277 -23.80 14.03 -27.82
N ILE A 278 -22.66 13.58 -27.25
CA ILE A 278 -21.57 14.43 -26.66
C ILE A 278 -20.16 13.75 -26.84
N PRO A 279 -19.00 14.45 -27.03
CA PRO A 279 -17.79 13.89 -27.64
C PRO A 279 -16.76 13.21 -26.69
N ALA A 280 -16.84 11.88 -26.62
CA ALA A 280 -15.89 10.90 -27.16
C ALA A 280 -14.38 10.81 -26.75
N VAL A 281 -13.78 11.65 -25.89
CA VAL A 281 -12.29 11.59 -25.78
C VAL A 281 -11.73 10.92 -24.53
N LEU A 282 -12.38 10.97 -23.36
CA LEU A 282 -11.77 10.38 -22.13
C LEU A 282 -12.69 9.61 -21.18
N GLN A 283 -13.90 9.33 -21.66
CA GLN A 283 -14.73 8.13 -21.51
C GLN A 283 -15.82 8.42 -22.54
N PHE A 284 -16.11 7.57 -23.54
CA PHE A 284 -17.05 7.99 -24.60
C PHE A 284 -18.50 8.13 -24.02
N ALA A 285 -18.85 9.23 -23.31
CA ALA A 285 -20.15 9.49 -22.66
C ALA A 285 -20.33 11.00 -22.26
N PRO A 286 -21.54 11.51 -21.90
CA PRO A 286 -22.00 12.90 -22.14
C PRO A 286 -21.86 14.00 -21.03
N ASN A 287 -21.83 15.27 -21.49
CA ASN A 287 -21.94 16.64 -20.91
C ASN A 287 -23.20 16.82 -20.03
N THR A 288 -23.36 17.83 -19.17
CA THR A 288 -23.04 19.29 -19.15
C THR A 288 -22.95 19.76 -17.69
N SER A 289 -22.32 20.86 -17.26
CA SER A 289 -21.72 22.07 -17.83
C SER A 289 -21.09 22.86 -16.67
N GLU A 290 -19.96 23.54 -16.86
CA GLU A 290 -19.68 24.75 -16.06
C GLU A 290 -18.74 25.73 -16.78
N GLY A 291 -18.91 27.01 -16.42
CA GLY A 291 -18.31 28.19 -17.05
C GLY A 291 -16.90 28.54 -16.57
N HIS A 292 -16.33 29.54 -17.24
CA HIS A 292 -14.96 30.05 -17.17
C HIS A 292 -14.44 30.45 -15.77
N ALA A 293 -13.15 30.17 -15.52
CA ALA A 293 -12.14 31.20 -15.17
C ALA A 293 -10.71 30.64 -15.34
N THR A 294 -9.80 31.49 -15.79
CA THR A 294 -8.37 31.26 -16.01
C THR A 294 -7.56 31.42 -14.74
N GLU A 295 -6.64 30.51 -14.42
CA GLU A 295 -5.45 30.82 -13.64
C GLU A 295 -4.28 29.86 -13.92
N THR A 296 -3.09 30.44 -14.04
CA THR A 296 -1.80 29.81 -14.33
C THR A 296 -1.20 29.19 -13.07
N ASN A 297 -0.90 27.88 -13.06
CA ASN A 297 -0.06 27.28 -12.00
C ASN A 297 1.05 26.37 -12.55
N VAL A 298 2.25 26.60 -12.04
CA VAL A 298 3.48 25.84 -12.25
C VAL A 298 3.49 24.67 -11.26
N SER A 299 3.37 23.42 -11.72
CA SER A 299 3.33 22.24 -10.83
C SER A 299 4.74 21.72 -10.50
N LEU A 300 5.14 21.81 -9.24
CA LEU A 300 6.30 21.13 -8.63
C LEU A 300 6.00 19.63 -8.42
N PRO A 301 7.02 18.73 -8.37
CA PRO A 301 6.83 17.32 -8.02
C PRO A 301 6.39 17.16 -6.55
N VAL A 302 5.45 16.25 -6.29
CA VAL A 302 4.98 15.87 -4.94
C VAL A 302 6.04 14.98 -4.29
N SER A 303 6.53 15.35 -3.11
CA SER A 303 7.58 14.61 -2.39
C SER A 303 6.99 13.51 -1.51
N GLU A 304 7.61 12.32 -1.49
CA GLU A 304 7.33 11.29 -0.47
C GLU A 304 8.00 11.70 0.86
N ILE A 305 7.36 11.43 2.01
CA ILE A 305 7.86 11.89 3.32
C ILE A 305 9.33 11.49 3.61
N PRO A 306 9.78 10.24 3.35
CA PRO A 306 11.15 9.84 3.61
C PRO A 306 12.21 10.68 2.87
N ASP A 307 11.84 11.27 1.73
CA ASP A 307 12.73 12.10 0.90
C ASP A 307 12.80 13.56 1.37
N ILE A 308 12.02 13.93 2.39
CA ILE A 308 12.05 15.27 2.98
C ILE A 308 13.26 15.38 3.91
N GLU A 309 14.09 16.41 3.70
CA GLU A 309 15.20 16.71 4.60
C GLU A 309 14.67 17.16 5.99
N PRO A 310 15.09 16.52 7.09
CA PRO A 310 14.68 16.93 8.43
C PRO A 310 15.17 18.34 8.80
N THR A 311 14.29 19.15 9.36
CA THR A 311 14.62 20.54 9.78
C THR A 311 14.16 20.84 11.20
N SER A 312 14.78 21.84 11.83
CA SER A 312 14.42 22.28 13.20
C SER A 312 13.17 23.15 13.26
N ASN A 313 12.64 23.56 12.11
CA ASN A 313 11.38 24.32 11.98
C ASN A 313 10.40 23.48 11.14
N LEU A 314 9.11 23.80 11.17
CA LEU A 314 8.13 23.13 10.29
C LEU A 314 8.26 23.67 8.86
N SER A 315 9.11 23.02 8.06
CA SER A 315 9.34 23.36 6.65
C SER A 315 8.42 22.52 5.76
N TRP A 316 7.24 23.06 5.46
CA TRP A 316 6.19 22.37 4.72
C TRP A 316 6.51 22.21 3.23
N VAL A 317 6.27 21.01 2.69
CA VAL A 317 6.26 20.73 1.26
C VAL A 317 4.96 20.03 0.88
N ASP A 318 4.49 20.22 -0.34
CA ASP A 318 3.26 19.57 -0.81
C ASP A 318 3.43 18.05 -0.90
N CYS A 319 2.47 17.32 -0.34
CA CYS A 319 2.41 15.86 -0.32
C CYS A 319 0.96 15.39 -0.50
N TYR A 320 0.74 14.18 -1.00
CA TYR A 320 -0.59 13.55 -1.06
C TYR A 320 -1.75 14.42 -1.63
N SER A 321 -1.47 15.22 -2.67
CA SER A 321 -2.38 16.21 -3.32
C SER A 321 -2.86 17.37 -2.44
N ASP A 322 -3.57 17.09 -1.34
CA ASP A 322 -4.27 18.12 -0.54
C ASP A 322 -3.56 18.41 0.79
N TYR A 323 -2.38 17.82 1.00
CA TYR A 323 -1.67 17.88 2.27
C TYR A 323 -0.31 18.56 2.12
N GLN A 324 0.21 18.98 3.26
CA GLN A 324 1.57 19.43 3.41
C GLN A 324 2.29 18.53 4.41
N CYS A 325 3.51 18.14 4.10
CA CYS A 325 4.32 17.26 4.93
C CYS A 325 5.62 17.95 5.31
N THR A 326 6.18 17.55 6.44
CA THR A 326 7.51 17.97 6.87
C THR A 326 8.16 16.90 7.74
N ARG A 327 9.49 16.97 7.89
CA ARG A 327 10.23 16.18 8.87
C ARG A 327 10.82 17.10 9.93
N PHE A 328 10.25 17.05 11.12
CA PHE A 328 10.53 17.96 12.22
C PHE A 328 11.54 17.35 13.20
N GLN A 329 12.65 18.03 13.42
CA GLN A 329 13.71 17.56 14.32
C GLN A 329 13.42 17.89 15.77
N VAL A 330 13.46 16.88 16.62
CA VAL A 330 13.37 16.97 18.09
C VAL A 330 14.55 16.25 18.74
N PRO A 331 14.96 16.62 19.96
CA PRO A 331 15.93 15.83 20.72
C PRO A 331 15.44 14.40 20.95
N ILE A 332 16.32 13.41 20.75
CA ILE A 332 16.07 12.03 21.22
C ILE A 332 15.93 12.04 22.74
N ASP A 333 16.88 12.68 23.43
CA ASP A 333 16.86 12.84 24.87
C ASP A 333 16.65 14.32 25.26
N TYR A 334 15.52 14.64 25.86
CA TYR A 334 15.23 15.98 26.35
C TYR A 334 16.08 16.40 27.56
N SER A 335 16.81 15.48 28.20
CA SER A 335 17.80 15.85 29.22
C SER A 335 19.11 16.39 28.62
N ASN A 336 19.33 16.14 27.32
CA ASN A 336 20.48 16.59 26.56
C ASN A 336 20.04 17.09 25.18
N GLU A 337 19.54 18.33 25.12
CA GLU A 337 18.98 18.90 23.88
C GLU A 337 20.00 19.03 22.74
N ASP A 338 21.30 19.08 23.02
CA ASP A 338 22.38 19.13 22.03
C ASP A 338 22.80 17.75 21.49
N GLY A 339 22.20 16.68 22.01
CA GLY A 339 22.48 15.30 21.62
C GLY A 339 21.86 14.89 20.27
N GLY A 340 21.70 13.57 20.11
CA GLY A 340 21.07 12.98 18.91
C GLY A 340 19.64 13.50 18.68
N LYS A 341 19.23 13.56 17.41
CA LYS A 341 17.92 14.06 17.01
C LYS A 341 17.07 12.95 16.41
N ALA A 342 15.77 12.96 16.72
CA ALA A 342 14.76 12.21 16.00
C ALA A 342 14.11 13.17 14.98
N ALA A 343 13.74 12.64 13.82
CA ALA A 343 13.00 13.35 12.80
C ALA A 343 11.57 12.80 12.77
N LEU A 344 10.62 13.60 13.24
CA LEU A 344 9.21 13.27 13.26
C LEU A 344 8.59 13.56 11.90
N ALA A 345 7.89 12.59 11.33
CA ALA A 345 7.05 12.83 10.15
C ALA A 345 5.75 13.52 10.57
N VAL A 346 5.51 14.71 10.03
CA VAL A 346 4.33 15.53 10.35
C VAL A 346 3.57 15.81 9.06
N ILE A 347 2.26 15.61 9.10
CA ILE A 347 1.33 15.90 8.00
C ILE A 347 0.34 16.97 8.45
N LYS A 348 -0.06 17.82 7.50
CA LYS A 348 -1.04 18.88 7.69
C LYS A 348 -2.04 18.86 6.56
N LEU A 349 -3.33 18.84 6.89
CA LEU A 349 -4.40 19.27 6.01
C LEU A 349 -4.65 20.77 6.26
N PRO A 350 -4.29 21.66 5.32
CA PRO A 350 -4.43 23.10 5.55
C PRO A 350 -5.89 23.53 5.71
N ALA A 351 -6.09 24.56 6.54
CA ALA A 351 -7.37 25.27 6.61
C ALA A 351 -7.77 25.81 5.22
N GLN A 352 -9.06 25.75 4.87
CA GLN A 352 -9.56 26.33 3.62
C GLN A 352 -9.91 27.81 3.77
N SER A 353 -10.23 28.25 5.00
CA SER A 353 -10.55 29.64 5.31
C SER A 353 -9.33 30.38 5.87
N GLU A 354 -8.69 31.21 5.05
CA GLU A 354 -7.58 32.06 5.48
C GLU A 354 -8.05 33.24 6.35
N THR A 355 -9.28 33.74 6.13
CA THR A 355 -9.80 34.94 6.81
C THR A 355 -10.35 34.67 8.21
N GLU A 356 -10.71 33.43 8.52
CA GLU A 356 -11.23 33.02 9.84
C GLU A 356 -10.35 31.97 10.54
N TYR A 357 -9.06 31.92 10.21
CA TYR A 357 -8.12 30.94 10.75
C TYR A 357 -8.09 30.92 12.29
N LYS A 358 -8.26 29.72 12.88
CA LYS A 358 -8.32 29.49 14.34
C LYS A 358 -7.15 28.69 14.90
N GLY A 359 -6.12 28.46 14.09
CA GLY A 359 -4.92 27.72 14.48
C GLY A 359 -4.91 26.27 14.00
N THR A 360 -4.07 25.48 14.64
CA THR A 360 -3.77 24.08 14.39
C THR A 360 -4.38 23.20 15.47
N ILE A 361 -5.07 22.14 15.04
CA ILE A 361 -5.50 21.03 15.89
C ILE A 361 -4.59 19.84 15.61
N LEU A 362 -3.93 19.33 16.64
CA LEU A 362 -3.11 18.14 16.58
C LEU A 362 -3.97 16.90 16.86
N ILE A 363 -3.85 15.87 16.02
CA ILE A 363 -4.60 14.61 16.15
C ILE A 363 -3.63 13.47 16.39
N ASN A 364 -4.02 12.49 17.21
CA ASN A 364 -3.34 11.21 17.30
C ASN A 364 -4.36 10.07 17.29
N PRO A 365 -4.21 9.07 16.41
CA PRO A 365 -5.17 7.98 16.25
C PRO A 365 -5.10 6.90 17.35
N GLY A 366 -4.05 6.91 18.18
CA GLY A 366 -3.82 5.87 19.17
C GLY A 366 -2.94 4.72 18.66
N GLY A 367 -3.36 3.49 18.96
CA GLY A 367 -2.53 2.29 18.89
C GLY A 367 -2.11 1.85 20.29
N PRO A 368 -0.87 2.13 20.76
CA PRO A 368 0.20 2.92 20.13
C PRO A 368 0.77 2.28 18.85
N GLY A 369 1.66 2.99 18.14
CA GLY A 369 2.32 2.46 16.94
C GLY A 369 1.59 2.71 15.61
N ILE A 370 0.35 3.23 15.65
CA ILE A 370 -0.37 3.60 14.42
C ILE A 370 0.22 4.91 13.84
N SER A 371 0.47 4.93 12.53
CA SER A 371 0.91 6.14 11.81
C SER A 371 -0.16 7.23 11.85
N GLY A 372 0.18 8.37 12.46
CA GLY A 372 -0.66 9.56 12.40
C GLY A 372 -0.77 10.12 10.98
N VAL A 373 0.27 9.96 10.15
CA VAL A 373 0.25 10.33 8.73
C VAL A 373 -0.82 9.53 7.98
N SER A 374 -0.75 8.19 8.05
CA SER A 374 -1.71 7.29 7.38
C SER A 374 -3.15 7.47 7.91
N ALA A 375 -3.29 7.72 9.22
CA ALA A 375 -4.59 7.97 9.82
C ALA A 375 -5.23 9.26 9.29
N LEU A 376 -4.48 10.36 9.17
CA LEU A 376 -5.04 11.62 8.68
C LEU A 376 -5.46 11.54 7.22
N THR A 377 -4.68 10.87 6.37
CA THR A 377 -5.05 10.69 4.95
C THR A 377 -6.32 9.86 4.78
N SER A 378 -6.60 8.95 5.73
CA SER A 378 -7.80 8.11 5.74
C SER A 378 -9.02 8.80 6.37
N PHE A 379 -8.81 9.62 7.40
CA PHE A 379 -9.84 10.22 8.24
C PHE A 379 -10.23 11.66 7.86
N SER A 380 -9.55 12.27 6.88
CA SER A 380 -9.74 13.69 6.54
C SER A 380 -11.18 14.13 6.27
N PRO A 381 -12.07 13.36 5.59
CA PRO A 381 -13.45 13.81 5.39
C PRO A 381 -14.20 13.98 6.71
N LEU A 382 -13.98 13.06 7.65
CA LEU A 382 -14.58 13.13 8.98
C LEU A 382 -13.96 14.27 9.79
N ALA A 383 -12.64 14.44 9.76
CA ALA A 383 -11.96 15.56 10.42
C ALA A 383 -12.51 16.92 9.95
N VAL A 384 -12.63 17.14 8.63
CA VAL A 384 -13.20 18.38 8.08
C VAL A 384 -14.66 18.58 8.52
N SER A 385 -15.46 17.50 8.56
CA SER A 385 -16.85 17.59 9.02
C SER A 385 -16.97 17.98 10.51
N VAL A 386 -16.04 17.53 11.35
CA VAL A 386 -16.04 17.78 12.79
C VAL A 386 -15.47 19.17 13.11
N PHE A 387 -14.30 19.50 12.59
CA PHE A 387 -13.60 20.74 12.94
C PHE A 387 -14.06 21.95 12.13
N GLY A 388 -14.57 21.72 10.92
CA GLY A 388 -14.84 22.74 9.93
C GLY A 388 -13.58 23.12 9.13
N ASP A 389 -13.65 24.27 8.46
CA ASP A 389 -12.70 24.72 7.44
C ASP A 389 -11.68 25.76 7.95
N ARG A 390 -11.66 26.03 9.26
CA ARG A 390 -10.91 27.13 9.90
C ARG A 390 -9.63 26.71 10.63
N TYR A 391 -9.33 25.41 10.65
CA TYR A 391 -8.18 24.87 11.36
C TYR A 391 -7.24 24.17 10.40
N ASP A 392 -5.95 24.33 10.65
CA ASP A 392 -4.98 23.36 10.14
C ASP A 392 -5.16 22.07 10.95
N ILE A 393 -5.46 20.96 10.27
CA ILE A 393 -5.55 19.66 10.92
C ILE A 393 -4.21 18.97 10.75
N VAL A 394 -3.47 18.84 11.86
CA VAL A 394 -2.13 18.29 11.87
C VAL A 394 -2.14 16.94 12.57
N SER A 395 -1.38 16.00 12.02
CA SER A 395 -1.09 14.72 12.65
C SER A 395 0.39 14.41 12.47
N PHE A 396 0.91 13.48 13.25
CA PHE A 396 2.32 13.11 13.19
C PHE A 396 2.51 11.64 13.53
N ASP A 397 3.55 11.04 12.97
CA ASP A 397 4.02 9.75 13.42
C ASP A 397 4.89 9.99 14.67
N PRO A 398 4.57 9.42 15.84
CA PRO A 398 5.43 9.54 17.01
C PRO A 398 6.85 9.04 16.74
N ARG A 399 7.82 9.47 17.55
CA ARG A 399 9.19 8.90 17.52
C ARG A 399 9.12 7.37 17.50
N GLY A 400 9.96 6.73 16.69
CA GLY A 400 9.96 5.28 16.53
C GLY A 400 8.82 4.68 15.69
N VAL A 401 7.84 5.47 15.23
CA VAL A 401 6.66 4.98 14.50
C VAL A 401 6.73 5.33 13.02
N ALA A 402 6.43 4.36 12.15
CA ALA A 402 6.21 4.53 10.71
C ALA A 402 7.27 5.40 10.01
N ASN A 403 6.91 6.62 9.57
CA ASN A 403 7.81 7.48 8.79
C ASN A 403 8.79 8.29 9.65
N SER A 404 8.65 8.23 10.98
CA SER A 404 9.55 8.91 11.93
C SER A 404 10.81 8.09 12.17
N THR A 405 11.96 8.76 12.21
CA THR A 405 13.26 8.10 12.33
C THR A 405 14.06 8.62 13.53
N PRO A 406 14.84 7.77 14.21
CA PRO A 406 14.95 6.31 14.03
C PRO A 406 13.65 5.56 14.36
N ARG A 407 13.40 4.45 13.66
CA ARG A 407 12.21 3.59 13.82
C ARG A 407 12.44 2.51 14.89
N ALA A 408 11.41 2.11 15.62
CA ALA A 408 11.45 0.92 16.47
C ALA A 408 11.22 -0.31 15.57
N GLU A 409 12.29 -1.02 15.23
CA GLU A 409 12.24 -2.14 14.29
C GLU A 409 12.88 -3.38 14.92
N PHE A 410 12.09 -4.42 15.08
CA PHE A 410 12.50 -5.73 15.58
C PHE A 410 12.86 -6.66 14.44
N PHE A 411 12.40 -6.40 13.22
CA PHE A 411 12.69 -7.18 12.01
C PHE A 411 13.50 -6.39 10.98
N LEU A 412 14.37 -7.07 10.22
CA LEU A 412 15.22 -6.46 9.19
C LEU A 412 14.50 -6.24 7.87
N SER A 413 13.42 -6.99 7.64
CA SER A 413 12.58 -6.85 6.47
C SER A 413 11.15 -7.29 6.74
N LYS A 414 10.26 -6.87 5.86
CA LYS A 414 8.87 -7.29 5.86
C LYS A 414 8.71 -8.81 5.75
N GLU A 415 9.55 -9.46 4.94
CA GLU A 415 9.52 -10.91 4.77
C GLU A 415 9.87 -11.63 6.08
N GLU A 416 10.82 -11.09 6.86
CA GLU A 416 11.18 -11.65 8.16
C GLU A 416 10.03 -11.50 9.17
N GLN A 417 9.40 -10.32 9.25
CA GLN A 417 8.22 -10.09 10.08
C GLN A 417 7.05 -10.99 9.65
N TYR A 418 6.80 -11.11 8.35
CA TYR A 418 5.73 -11.98 7.84
C TYR A 418 6.00 -13.44 8.16
N GLN A 419 7.25 -13.91 8.05
CA GLN A 419 7.62 -15.26 8.47
C GLN A 419 7.44 -15.47 9.97
N TRP A 420 7.74 -14.45 10.79
CA TRP A 420 7.49 -14.49 12.23
C TRP A 420 6.00 -14.61 12.54
N LEU A 421 5.16 -13.78 11.94
CA LEU A 421 3.72 -13.74 12.16
C LEU A 421 2.97 -14.94 11.55
N ALA A 422 3.46 -15.48 10.43
CA ALA A 422 2.87 -16.66 9.79
C ALA A 422 3.12 -17.95 10.60
N SER A 423 4.08 -17.96 11.52
CA SER A 423 4.23 -19.03 12.50
C SER A 423 3.12 -18.93 13.53
N THR A 424 2.09 -19.78 13.41
CA THR A 424 0.84 -19.77 14.20
C THR A 424 1.01 -19.78 15.72
N ASN A 425 2.22 -20.00 16.22
CA ASN A 425 2.50 -20.08 17.64
C ASN A 425 3.30 -18.87 18.17
N ASN A 426 3.92 -18.06 17.29
CA ASN A 426 4.71 -16.90 17.72
C ASN A 426 3.85 -15.70 18.13
N TRP A 427 2.59 -15.70 17.70
CA TRP A 427 1.56 -14.75 18.07
C TRP A 427 0.20 -15.45 17.99
N GLY A 428 -0.66 -15.21 18.96
CA GLY A 428 -2.02 -15.74 18.95
C GLY A 428 -2.97 -14.79 19.63
N THR A 429 -4.12 -14.54 19.03
CA THR A 429 -5.22 -13.74 19.62
C THR A 429 -5.98 -14.51 20.71
N VAL A 430 -5.65 -15.79 20.89
CA VAL A 430 -6.27 -16.72 21.84
C VAL A 430 -5.17 -17.50 22.57
N VAL A 431 -5.26 -17.54 23.89
CA VAL A 431 -4.20 -18.09 24.76
C VAL A 431 -4.53 -19.45 25.38
N ASN A 432 -5.77 -19.93 25.22
CA ASN A 432 -6.30 -21.12 25.89
C ASN A 432 -6.63 -22.29 24.94
N THR A 433 -6.10 -22.29 23.72
CA THR A 433 -6.32 -23.35 22.72
C THR A 433 -5.59 -24.65 23.07
N THR A 434 -4.37 -24.55 23.60
CA THR A 434 -3.56 -25.69 24.04
C THR A 434 -2.90 -25.39 25.37
N SER A 435 -2.53 -26.44 26.12
CA SER A 435 -1.87 -26.30 27.43
C SER A 435 -0.47 -25.68 27.34
N ASP A 436 0.16 -25.70 26.16
CA ASP A 436 1.49 -25.16 25.91
C ASP A 436 1.48 -23.77 25.26
N GLN A 437 0.31 -23.20 24.95
CA GLN A 437 0.18 -21.92 24.26
C GLN A 437 0.80 -20.76 25.07
N ILE A 438 0.43 -20.58 26.34
CA ILE A 438 1.04 -19.55 27.21
C ILE A 438 2.56 -19.73 27.35
N PRO A 439 3.10 -20.94 27.66
CA PRO A 439 4.54 -21.18 27.67
C PRO A 439 5.24 -20.82 26.35
N HIS A 440 4.61 -21.14 25.22
CA HIS A 440 5.17 -20.85 23.90
C HIS A 440 5.21 -19.35 23.63
N LEU A 441 4.09 -18.65 23.85
CA LEU A 441 3.99 -17.20 23.65
C LEU A 441 4.95 -16.44 24.59
N TRP A 442 5.12 -16.90 25.83
CA TRP A 442 6.14 -16.36 26.73
C TRP A 442 7.54 -16.51 26.13
N ALA A 443 7.90 -17.69 25.62
CA ALA A 443 9.20 -17.91 24.97
C ALA A 443 9.36 -17.05 23.70
N SER A 444 8.30 -16.87 22.92
CA SER A 444 8.26 -15.97 21.77
C SER A 444 8.48 -14.51 22.17
N ALA A 445 7.90 -14.06 23.28
CA ALA A 445 8.14 -12.73 23.84
C ALA A 445 9.60 -12.53 24.29
N GLN A 446 10.23 -13.56 24.88
CA GLN A 446 11.66 -13.53 25.20
C GLN A 446 12.52 -13.40 23.94
N ALA A 447 12.23 -14.19 22.91
CA ALA A 447 12.94 -14.14 21.63
C ALA A 447 12.78 -12.78 20.93
N LEU A 448 11.56 -12.22 20.92
CA LEU A 448 11.29 -10.90 20.37
C LEU A 448 12.06 -9.81 21.11
N ALA A 449 12.17 -9.91 22.44
CA ALA A 449 12.96 -8.98 23.23
C ALA A 449 14.46 -9.07 22.96
N GLU A 450 15.00 -10.26 22.64
CA GLU A 450 16.39 -10.39 22.17
C GLU A 450 16.58 -9.76 20.78
N LEU A 451 15.62 -9.92 19.87
CA LEU A 451 15.65 -9.26 18.56
C LEU A 451 15.63 -7.74 18.70
N ALA A 452 14.76 -7.21 19.56
CA ALA A 452 14.70 -5.78 19.87
C ALA A 452 16.03 -5.28 20.47
N LEU A 453 16.70 -6.07 21.31
CA LEU A 453 18.02 -5.76 21.85
C LEU A 453 19.14 -5.76 20.80
N GLU A 454 19.16 -6.78 19.93
CA GLU A 454 20.17 -6.89 18.87
C GLU A 454 20.05 -5.75 17.84
N ARG A 455 18.82 -5.30 17.59
CA ARG A 455 18.48 -4.34 16.51
C ARG A 455 18.21 -2.94 17.03
N ASP A 456 18.38 -2.69 18.33
CA ASP A 456 18.19 -1.35 18.90
C ASP A 456 19.14 -0.35 18.23
N ASN A 457 18.55 0.66 17.59
CA ASN A 457 19.26 1.79 17.01
C ASN A 457 19.36 2.97 18.00
N GLY A 458 19.05 2.72 19.27
CA GLY A 458 19.10 3.67 20.38
C GLY A 458 17.77 4.36 20.68
N ILE A 459 16.71 4.08 19.92
CA ILE A 459 15.41 4.74 20.12
C ILE A 459 14.57 4.13 21.24
N LEU A 460 14.75 2.84 21.55
CA LEU A 460 13.82 2.08 22.39
C LEU A 460 13.72 2.62 23.83
N ASN A 461 14.78 3.23 24.36
CA ASN A 461 14.75 3.89 25.67
C ASN A 461 14.10 5.29 25.67
N TYR A 462 13.81 5.85 24.50
CA TYR A 462 13.35 7.23 24.34
C TYR A 462 12.00 7.35 23.66
N ILE A 463 11.33 6.23 23.36
CA ILE A 463 10.04 6.18 22.67
C ILE A 463 8.81 6.41 23.59
N SER A 464 9.05 6.52 24.91
CA SER A 464 8.00 6.63 25.95
C SER A 464 7.04 7.80 25.75
N THR A 465 5.80 7.64 26.22
CA THR A 465 4.70 8.61 26.08
C THR A 465 5.09 10.00 26.58
N ASP A 466 5.86 10.11 27.67
CA ASP A 466 6.28 11.39 28.23
C ASP A 466 7.22 12.18 27.29
N ASN A 467 8.04 11.48 26.52
CA ASN A 467 8.87 12.10 25.48
C ASN A 467 8.01 12.51 24.28
N VAL A 468 7.02 11.70 23.88
CA VAL A 468 6.06 12.08 22.83
C VAL A 468 5.22 13.29 23.25
N ALA A 469 4.87 13.43 24.53
CA ALA A 469 4.20 14.63 25.04
C ALA A 469 5.07 15.89 24.91
N ARG A 470 6.40 15.76 25.10
CA ARG A 470 7.34 16.86 24.83
C ARG A 470 7.44 17.16 23.33
N ASP A 471 7.38 16.14 22.47
CA ASP A 471 7.33 16.33 21.03
C ASP A 471 6.09 17.13 20.61
N MET A 472 4.92 16.81 21.17
CA MET A 472 3.68 17.55 20.93
C MET A 472 3.82 19.02 21.32
N LEU A 473 4.49 19.32 22.44
CA LEU A 473 4.78 20.71 22.82
C LEU A 473 5.66 21.39 21.78
N ARG A 474 6.74 20.74 21.32
CA ARG A 474 7.63 21.30 20.30
C ARG A 474 6.94 21.52 18.96
N ILE A 475 6.07 20.59 18.53
CA ILE A 475 5.25 20.74 17.32
C ILE A 475 4.32 21.95 17.47
N THR A 476 3.66 22.09 18.62
CA THR A 476 2.75 23.21 18.91
C THR A 476 3.48 24.55 18.87
N GLU A 477 4.63 24.64 19.52
CA GLU A 477 5.49 25.84 19.52
C GLU A 477 5.97 26.19 18.11
N ALA A 478 6.42 25.19 17.35
CA ALA A 478 6.90 25.38 15.98
C ALA A 478 5.78 25.75 14.99
N ALA A 479 4.54 25.38 15.29
CA ALA A 479 3.35 25.83 14.56
C ALA A 479 2.93 27.27 14.92
N GLY A 480 3.65 27.94 15.84
CA GLY A 480 3.37 29.30 16.27
C GLY A 480 2.28 29.41 17.34
N GLN A 481 1.93 28.30 18.01
CA GLN A 481 0.97 28.28 19.11
C GLN A 481 1.66 28.16 20.47
N GLU A 482 1.19 28.94 21.44
CA GLU A 482 1.66 28.83 22.82
C GLU A 482 1.04 27.65 23.58
N LYS A 483 -0.12 27.18 23.11
CA LYS A 483 -0.93 26.15 23.75
C LYS A 483 -1.54 25.19 22.73
N LEU A 484 -1.68 23.94 23.16
CA LEU A 484 -2.12 22.81 22.38
C LEU A 484 -3.64 22.80 22.20
N GLN A 485 -4.08 22.63 20.95
CA GLN A 485 -5.41 22.14 20.61
C GLN A 485 -5.27 20.70 20.13
N TYR A 486 -5.95 19.74 20.76
CA TYR A 486 -5.69 18.31 20.57
C TYR A 486 -6.94 17.43 20.56
N TRP A 487 -6.98 16.48 19.63
CA TRP A 487 -7.90 15.34 19.68
C TRP A 487 -7.11 14.03 19.73
N GLY A 488 -7.13 13.38 20.89
CA GLY A 488 -6.51 12.07 21.10
C GLY A 488 -7.56 10.97 21.10
N ILE A 489 -7.33 9.94 20.29
CA ILE A 489 -8.21 8.77 20.16
C ILE A 489 -7.51 7.56 20.76
N SER A 490 -8.21 6.75 21.56
CA SER A 490 -7.69 5.49 22.13
C SER A 490 -6.39 5.72 22.94
N TYR A 491 -5.26 5.09 22.63
CA TYR A 491 -3.95 5.41 23.25
C TYR A 491 -3.59 6.91 23.18
N GLY A 492 -4.08 7.65 22.19
CA GLY A 492 -3.95 9.11 22.15
C GLY A 492 -4.54 9.80 23.38
N THR A 493 -5.47 9.16 24.11
CA THR A 493 -5.97 9.65 25.39
C THR A 493 -4.96 9.52 26.54
N VAL A 494 -4.13 8.48 26.53
CA VAL A 494 -2.96 8.35 27.42
C VAL A 494 -1.99 9.47 27.13
N LEU A 495 -1.64 9.66 25.85
CA LEU A 495 -0.74 10.71 25.41
C LEU A 495 -1.24 12.12 25.77
N GLY A 496 -2.50 12.42 25.49
CA GLY A 496 -3.12 13.71 25.80
C GLY A 496 -3.24 13.99 27.30
N SER A 497 -3.63 13.01 28.10
CA SER A 497 -3.73 13.17 29.56
C SER A 497 -2.36 13.29 30.22
N THR A 498 -1.35 12.59 29.71
CA THR A 498 0.06 12.77 30.13
C THR A 498 0.58 14.16 29.77
N PHE A 499 0.29 14.66 28.56
CA PHE A 499 0.57 16.04 28.20
C PHE A 499 -0.11 17.03 29.16
N ALA A 500 -1.39 16.83 29.46
CA ALA A 500 -2.16 17.71 30.34
C ALA A 500 -1.63 17.72 31.79
N ALA A 501 -1.12 16.59 32.29
CA ALA A 501 -0.50 16.49 33.61
C ALA A 501 0.90 17.14 33.64
N MET A 502 1.69 16.99 32.58
CA MET A 502 3.04 17.56 32.49
C MET A 502 3.05 19.06 32.19
N PHE A 503 2.12 19.52 31.35
CA PHE A 503 2.05 20.89 30.83
C PHE A 503 0.63 21.48 30.97
N PRO A 504 0.06 21.56 32.19
CA PRO A 504 -1.33 21.97 32.39
C PRO A 504 -1.62 23.38 31.87
N ASP A 505 -0.65 24.30 31.94
CA ASP A 505 -0.76 25.66 31.41
C ASP A 505 -0.77 25.72 29.88
N LYS A 506 -0.33 24.64 29.20
CA LYS A 506 -0.22 24.53 27.75
C LYS A 506 -1.43 23.90 27.07
N VAL A 507 -2.53 23.65 27.79
CA VAL A 507 -3.76 23.08 27.21
C VAL A 507 -4.74 24.19 26.82
N GLU A 508 -5.02 24.38 25.53
CA GLU A 508 -6.05 25.32 25.05
C GLU A 508 -7.38 24.63 24.76
N ARG A 509 -7.38 23.54 23.98
CA ARG A 509 -8.57 22.69 23.75
C ARG A 509 -8.13 21.24 23.69
N MET A 510 -8.76 20.36 24.44
CA MET A 510 -8.38 18.96 24.46
C MET A 510 -9.62 18.07 24.50
N VAL A 511 -9.77 17.25 23.46
CA VAL A 511 -10.76 16.18 23.39
C VAL A 511 -10.04 14.84 23.50
N LEU A 512 -10.45 14.02 24.46
CA LEU A 512 -9.91 12.67 24.66
C LEU A 512 -11.06 11.67 24.45
N ASP A 513 -11.00 10.91 23.36
CA ASP A 513 -12.09 10.06 22.86
C ASP A 513 -11.70 8.58 22.89
N GLY A 514 -12.54 7.76 23.55
CA GLY A 514 -12.19 6.37 23.86
C GLY A 514 -11.09 6.33 24.92
N VAL A 515 -11.42 6.80 26.12
CA VAL A 515 -10.45 7.06 27.20
C VAL A 515 -9.90 5.76 27.81
N VAL A 516 -8.59 5.56 27.70
CA VAL A 516 -7.88 4.45 28.35
C VAL A 516 -7.82 4.67 29.86
N ASP A 517 -7.95 3.61 30.65
CA ASP A 517 -7.62 3.67 32.09
C ASP A 517 -6.11 3.84 32.26
N VAL A 518 -5.67 5.09 32.42
CA VAL A 518 -4.24 5.45 32.50
C VAL A 518 -3.52 4.80 33.67
N GLU A 519 -4.22 4.47 34.76
CA GLU A 519 -3.61 3.75 35.88
C GLU A 519 -3.33 2.29 35.49
N ALA A 520 -4.26 1.66 34.79
CA ALA A 520 -4.09 0.32 34.23
C ALA A 520 -2.94 0.29 33.20
N TYR A 521 -2.88 1.29 32.32
CA TYR A 521 -1.81 1.45 31.32
C TYR A 521 -0.42 1.48 31.96
N TYR A 522 -0.18 2.44 32.87
CA TYR A 522 1.15 2.64 33.47
C TYR A 522 1.52 1.58 34.50
N SER A 523 0.55 0.93 35.16
CA SER A 523 0.83 -0.19 36.08
C SER A 523 1.05 -1.52 35.36
N GLY A 524 0.60 -1.64 34.11
CA GLY A 524 0.57 -2.91 33.37
C GLY A 524 -0.55 -3.86 33.81
N ASP A 525 -1.49 -3.43 34.67
CA ASP A 525 -2.65 -4.23 35.08
C ASP A 525 -3.92 -3.78 34.36
N TRP A 526 -4.21 -4.44 33.25
CA TRP A 526 -5.26 -4.07 32.31
C TRP A 526 -6.67 -4.62 32.65
N ARG A 527 -6.86 -5.25 33.80
CA ARG A 527 -8.11 -5.93 34.16
C ARG A 527 -9.37 -5.06 34.04
N ASN A 528 -9.24 -3.75 34.22
CA ASN A 528 -10.37 -2.82 34.16
C ASN A 528 -10.79 -2.43 32.72
N THR A 529 -10.06 -2.81 31.67
CA THR A 529 -10.32 -2.31 30.30
C THR A 529 -11.30 -3.15 29.48
N ILE A 530 -11.57 -4.41 29.86
CA ILE A 530 -12.45 -5.30 29.08
C ILE A 530 -13.87 -5.44 29.62
N VAL A 531 -14.22 -4.69 30.67
CA VAL A 531 -15.49 -4.83 31.40
C VAL A 531 -16.74 -4.50 30.58
N ASP A 532 -16.59 -3.81 29.45
CA ASP A 532 -17.68 -3.47 28.53
C ASP A 532 -17.68 -4.35 27.26
N ALA A 533 -16.67 -5.22 27.04
CA ALA A 533 -16.59 -6.05 25.84
C ALA A 533 -17.79 -7.00 25.69
N ASP A 534 -18.20 -7.64 26.79
CA ASP A 534 -19.36 -8.54 26.80
C ASP A 534 -20.67 -7.76 26.56
N LYS A 535 -20.74 -6.46 26.89
CA LYS A 535 -21.90 -5.61 26.55
C LYS A 535 -21.98 -5.33 25.05
N VAL A 536 -20.84 -5.14 24.38
CA VAL A 536 -20.80 -4.98 22.92
C VAL A 536 -21.27 -6.26 22.24
N MET A 537 -20.82 -7.43 22.71
CA MET A 537 -21.29 -8.71 22.20
C MET A 537 -22.79 -8.90 22.47
N GLN A 538 -23.28 -8.51 23.65
CA GLN A 538 -24.72 -8.54 23.93
C GLN A 538 -25.52 -7.67 22.95
N SER A 539 -24.98 -6.51 22.53
CA SER A 539 -25.62 -5.68 21.52
C SER A 539 -25.72 -6.32 20.13
N PHE A 540 -24.81 -7.25 19.78
CA PHE A 540 -24.96 -8.08 18.58
C PHE A 540 -26.16 -9.02 18.73
N PHE A 541 -26.28 -9.72 19.86
CA PHE A 541 -27.38 -10.66 20.10
C PHE A 541 -28.74 -9.96 20.12
N ASP A 542 -28.87 -8.90 20.92
CA ASP A 542 -30.10 -8.13 21.04
C ASP A 542 -30.46 -7.44 19.71
N GLY A 543 -29.46 -6.84 19.06
CA GLY A 543 -29.61 -6.19 17.76
C GLY A 543 -30.07 -7.15 16.67
N CYS A 544 -29.50 -8.36 16.62
CA CYS A 544 -29.88 -9.37 15.64
C CYS A 544 -31.34 -9.86 15.84
N VAL A 545 -31.78 -10.04 17.10
CA VAL A 545 -33.18 -10.35 17.40
C VAL A 545 -34.10 -9.21 16.97
N ALA A 546 -33.76 -7.97 17.31
CA ALA A 546 -34.55 -6.79 17.01
C ALA A 546 -34.68 -6.56 15.49
N ALA A 547 -33.61 -6.84 14.75
CA ALA A 547 -33.58 -6.70 13.29
C ALA A 547 -34.40 -7.78 12.56
N GLY A 548 -34.55 -8.96 13.16
CA GLY A 548 -35.33 -10.05 12.60
C GLY A 548 -34.62 -10.82 11.48
N PRO A 549 -35.26 -11.88 10.94
CA PRO A 549 -34.64 -12.78 9.96
C PRO A 549 -34.36 -12.15 8.60
N ASP A 550 -35.03 -11.04 8.28
CA ASP A 550 -34.84 -10.33 7.00
C ASP A 550 -33.55 -9.48 6.99
N ALA A 551 -33.09 -9.05 8.17
CA ALA A 551 -31.95 -8.15 8.34
C ALA A 551 -30.73 -8.80 8.99
N CYS A 552 -30.93 -9.82 9.84
CA CYS A 552 -29.85 -10.58 10.46
C CYS A 552 -29.83 -12.03 9.94
N ALA A 553 -28.77 -12.39 9.21
CA ALA A 553 -28.63 -13.73 8.63
C ALA A 553 -28.44 -14.84 9.68
N PHE A 554 -27.92 -14.51 10.86
CA PHE A 554 -27.73 -15.43 11.99
C PHE A 554 -28.88 -15.38 13.01
N TYR A 555 -30.06 -14.97 12.56
CA TYR A 555 -31.22 -14.76 13.42
C TYR A 555 -31.67 -16.03 14.16
N ALA A 556 -32.01 -15.85 15.44
CA ALA A 556 -32.83 -16.76 16.23
C ALA A 556 -33.85 -15.95 17.05
N SER A 557 -34.83 -16.65 17.64
CA SER A 557 -35.98 -15.97 18.27
C SER A 557 -35.65 -15.21 19.56
N THR A 558 -34.49 -15.46 20.17
CA THR A 558 -34.04 -14.86 21.42
C THR A 558 -32.52 -14.66 21.40
N ALA A 559 -32.01 -13.67 22.12
CA ALA A 559 -30.58 -13.38 22.21
C ALA A 559 -29.78 -14.58 22.76
N GLU A 560 -30.34 -15.29 23.75
CA GLU A 560 -29.76 -16.49 24.34
C GLU A 560 -29.52 -17.59 23.27
N GLN A 561 -30.50 -17.87 22.42
CA GLN A 561 -30.33 -18.82 21.31
C GLN A 561 -29.24 -18.40 20.31
N ILE A 562 -29.06 -17.09 20.06
CA ILE A 562 -27.99 -16.61 19.16
C ILE A 562 -26.62 -16.82 19.81
N SER A 563 -26.52 -16.55 21.12
CA SER A 563 -25.32 -16.85 21.92
C SER A 563 -25.00 -18.34 21.92
N ASP A 564 -25.98 -19.20 22.22
CA ASP A 564 -25.83 -20.65 22.23
C ASP A 564 -25.39 -21.20 20.85
N ASN A 565 -25.92 -20.63 19.77
CA ASN A 565 -25.53 -20.99 18.41
C ASN A 565 -24.06 -20.59 18.13
N LEU A 566 -23.62 -19.43 18.60
CA LEU A 566 -22.22 -19.00 18.48
C LEU A 566 -21.29 -19.91 19.31
N ASP A 567 -21.67 -20.25 20.53
CA ASP A 567 -20.91 -21.18 21.39
C ASP A 567 -20.81 -22.57 20.74
N SER A 568 -21.90 -23.04 20.13
CA SER A 568 -21.91 -24.29 19.36
C SER A 568 -20.95 -24.26 18.17
N LEU A 569 -20.80 -23.11 17.49
CA LEU A 569 -19.81 -22.94 16.42
C LEU A 569 -18.38 -22.98 16.97
N TYR A 570 -18.13 -22.31 18.10
CA TYR A 570 -16.83 -22.37 18.77
C TYR A 570 -16.45 -23.82 19.13
N ASP A 571 -17.35 -24.54 19.79
CA ASP A 571 -17.13 -25.94 20.17
C ASP A 571 -16.92 -26.86 18.96
N SER A 572 -17.70 -26.65 17.90
CA SER A 572 -17.54 -27.41 16.66
C SER A 572 -16.17 -27.18 16.02
N LEU A 573 -15.68 -25.95 15.99
CA LEU A 573 -14.40 -25.60 15.35
C LEU A 573 -13.18 -26.09 16.11
N LEU A 574 -13.30 -26.39 17.42
CA LEU A 574 -12.24 -27.07 18.17
C LEU A 574 -11.97 -28.50 17.68
N ILE A 575 -12.99 -29.15 17.11
CA ILE A 575 -12.91 -30.56 16.67
C ILE A 575 -12.84 -30.64 15.14
N GLN A 576 -13.58 -29.80 14.43
CA GLN A 576 -13.74 -29.83 12.98
C GLN A 576 -13.61 -28.43 12.36
N PRO A 577 -12.37 -27.94 12.17
CA PRO A 577 -12.11 -26.72 11.41
C PRO A 577 -12.63 -26.77 9.97
N VAL A 578 -13.00 -25.63 9.41
CA VAL A 578 -13.60 -25.50 8.07
C VAL A 578 -12.55 -24.99 7.06
N PRO A 579 -12.26 -25.71 5.97
CA PRO A 579 -11.33 -25.24 4.95
C PRO A 579 -11.94 -24.12 4.10
N VAL A 580 -11.12 -23.14 3.73
CA VAL A 580 -11.49 -22.01 2.86
C VAL A 580 -10.62 -22.03 1.61
N VAL A 581 -11.26 -22.03 0.44
CA VAL A 581 -10.62 -22.00 -0.88
C VAL A 581 -11.31 -20.92 -1.71
N SER A 582 -10.89 -19.66 -1.54
CA SER A 582 -11.48 -18.49 -2.19
C SER A 582 -10.38 -17.54 -2.66
N PRO A 583 -9.84 -17.67 -3.90
CA PRO A 583 -8.73 -16.83 -4.36
C PRO A 583 -9.01 -15.32 -4.14
N PRO A 584 -8.09 -14.55 -3.51
CA PRO A 584 -6.72 -14.89 -3.16
C PRO A 584 -6.53 -15.62 -1.81
N PHE A 585 -7.58 -15.84 -1.04
CA PHE A 585 -7.57 -16.44 0.30
C PHE A 585 -7.62 -17.97 0.26
N TYR A 586 -6.67 -18.61 0.97
CA TYR A 586 -6.64 -20.05 1.18
C TYR A 586 -6.23 -20.32 2.62
N GLY A 587 -7.06 -21.03 3.37
CA GLY A 587 -6.78 -21.28 4.76
C GLY A 587 -7.82 -22.14 5.45
N VAL A 588 -7.87 -22.03 6.78
CA VAL A 588 -8.76 -22.80 7.64
C VAL A 588 -9.40 -21.83 8.63
N VAL A 589 -10.71 -21.96 8.82
CA VAL A 589 -11.42 -21.34 9.93
C VAL A 589 -11.45 -22.34 11.07
N ASP A 590 -10.73 -22.04 12.14
CA ASP A 590 -10.73 -22.75 13.41
C ASP A 590 -11.24 -21.85 14.54
N TYR A 591 -11.19 -22.34 15.78
CA TYR A 591 -11.61 -21.58 16.96
C TYR A 591 -10.93 -20.21 17.05
N THR A 592 -9.61 -20.15 16.83
CA THR A 592 -8.83 -18.91 16.89
C THR A 592 -9.27 -17.92 15.83
N VAL A 593 -9.47 -18.37 14.59
CA VAL A 593 -9.94 -17.52 13.48
C VAL A 593 -11.32 -16.95 13.77
N LEU A 594 -12.26 -17.75 14.29
CA LEU A 594 -13.59 -17.25 14.64
C LEU A 594 -13.54 -16.26 15.81
N ARG A 595 -12.70 -16.53 16.83
CA ARG A 595 -12.51 -15.60 17.97
C ARG A 595 -11.95 -14.26 17.51
N THR A 596 -10.98 -14.27 16.60
CA THR A 596 -10.42 -13.05 16.00
C THR A 596 -11.46 -12.28 15.19
N ALA A 597 -12.23 -12.96 14.33
CA ALA A 597 -13.28 -12.33 13.53
C ALA A 597 -14.36 -11.68 14.41
N VAL A 598 -14.77 -12.34 15.49
CA VAL A 598 -15.72 -11.77 16.47
C VAL A 598 -15.10 -10.54 17.16
N TRP A 599 -13.84 -10.62 17.63
CA TRP A 599 -13.15 -9.49 18.25
C TRP A 599 -13.07 -8.26 17.32
N ASN A 600 -12.68 -8.46 16.06
CA ASN A 600 -12.63 -7.40 15.06
C ASN A 600 -14.01 -6.77 14.83
N ALA A 601 -15.07 -7.56 14.87
CA ALA A 601 -16.43 -7.05 14.73
C ALA A 601 -16.87 -6.18 15.92
N LEU A 602 -16.44 -6.52 17.15
CA LEU A 602 -16.76 -5.72 18.34
C LEU A 602 -16.16 -4.30 18.28
N TRP A 603 -15.02 -4.13 17.60
CA TRP A 603 -14.38 -2.81 17.46
C TRP A 603 -15.23 -1.80 16.68
N VAL A 604 -15.85 -2.23 15.58
CA VAL A 604 -16.64 -1.35 14.69
C VAL A 604 -17.98 -2.02 14.33
N PRO A 605 -18.89 -2.15 15.31
CA PRO A 605 -20.08 -3.01 15.20
C PRO A 605 -21.05 -2.53 14.11
N TYR A 606 -21.17 -1.22 13.92
CA TYR A 606 -22.02 -0.61 12.89
C TYR A 606 -21.53 -0.84 11.45
N VAL A 607 -20.34 -1.42 11.27
CA VAL A 607 -19.84 -1.85 9.96
C VAL A 607 -19.82 -3.38 9.87
N TYR A 608 -19.42 -4.06 10.93
CA TYR A 608 -19.10 -5.49 10.87
C TYR A 608 -20.20 -6.43 11.38
N PHE A 609 -21.19 -5.98 12.14
CA PHE A 609 -22.18 -6.93 12.73
C PHE A 609 -23.06 -7.61 11.69
N SER A 610 -23.53 -6.89 10.68
CA SER A 610 -24.28 -7.49 9.56
C SER A 610 -23.44 -8.55 8.82
N ILE A 611 -22.15 -8.25 8.60
CA ILE A 611 -21.18 -9.13 7.94
C ILE A 611 -20.85 -10.34 8.81
N LEU A 612 -20.69 -10.14 10.12
CA LEU A 612 -20.49 -11.20 11.09
C LEU A 612 -21.69 -12.14 11.09
N ALA A 613 -22.92 -11.63 11.11
CA ALA A 613 -24.10 -12.47 11.05
C ALA A 613 -24.17 -13.29 9.74
N GLU A 614 -23.84 -12.69 8.59
CA GLU A 614 -23.75 -13.40 7.31
C GLU A 614 -22.65 -14.49 7.36
N GLY A 615 -21.51 -14.17 7.96
CA GLY A 615 -20.39 -15.09 8.13
C GLY A 615 -20.69 -16.25 9.07
N LEU A 616 -21.33 -16.00 10.21
CA LEU A 616 -21.72 -17.03 11.17
C LEU A 616 -22.76 -17.98 10.58
N ALA A 617 -23.75 -17.46 9.86
CA ALA A 617 -24.75 -18.28 9.17
C ALA A 617 -24.11 -19.14 8.06
N SER A 618 -23.20 -18.55 7.27
CA SER A 618 -22.46 -19.27 6.23
C SER A 618 -21.55 -20.34 6.82
N LEU A 619 -20.88 -20.03 7.93
CA LEU A 619 -20.00 -20.94 8.64
C LEU A 619 -20.77 -22.14 9.21
N ALA A 620 -21.95 -21.91 9.79
CA ALA A 620 -22.85 -22.96 10.24
C ALA A 620 -23.29 -23.89 9.09
N ALA A 621 -23.36 -23.36 7.86
CA ALA A 621 -23.61 -24.13 6.64
C ALA A 621 -22.35 -24.80 6.04
N GLY A 622 -21.19 -24.69 6.71
CA GLY A 622 -19.91 -25.27 6.29
C GLY A 622 -19.09 -24.39 5.35
N ASN A 623 -19.43 -23.11 5.18
CA ASN A 623 -18.68 -22.15 4.37
C ASN A 623 -18.05 -21.05 5.24
N GLY A 624 -16.74 -21.17 5.49
CA GLY A 624 -15.99 -20.23 6.33
C GLY A 624 -15.45 -18.98 5.61
N THR A 625 -15.73 -18.76 4.33
CA THR A 625 -15.05 -17.70 3.53
C THR A 625 -15.16 -16.31 4.15
N ILE A 626 -16.36 -15.87 4.54
CA ILE A 626 -16.56 -14.52 5.11
C ILE A 626 -15.81 -14.38 6.44
N ILE A 627 -15.91 -15.35 7.34
CA ILE A 627 -15.21 -15.33 8.63
C ILE A 627 -13.70 -15.31 8.42
N TYR A 628 -13.19 -16.06 7.45
CA TYR A 628 -11.76 -16.06 7.13
C TYR A 628 -11.30 -14.69 6.61
N GLU A 629 -12.10 -14.06 5.73
CA GLU A 629 -11.82 -12.73 5.17
C GLU A 629 -11.91 -11.61 6.23
N MET A 630 -12.71 -11.78 7.29
CA MET A 630 -12.75 -10.85 8.44
C MET A 630 -11.50 -10.84 9.31
N GLN A 631 -10.62 -11.83 9.17
CA GLN A 631 -9.32 -11.85 9.86
C GLN A 631 -8.10 -11.81 8.93
N ALA A 632 -8.26 -12.15 7.64
CA ALA A 632 -7.12 -12.40 6.78
C ALA A 632 -6.46 -11.10 6.28
N ASP A 633 -5.25 -10.84 6.75
CA ASP A 633 -4.36 -9.88 6.12
C ASP A 633 -3.71 -10.47 4.87
N VAL A 634 -3.94 -9.82 3.72
CA VAL A 634 -3.28 -10.21 2.47
C VAL A 634 -1.86 -9.68 2.47
N TYR A 635 -0.88 -10.57 2.37
CA TYR A 635 0.49 -10.18 2.10
C TYR A 635 0.58 -9.42 0.77
N ASP A 636 0.79 -8.11 0.84
CA ASP A 636 1.04 -7.27 -0.33
C ASP A 636 2.55 -7.10 -0.55
N PRO A 637 3.18 -7.75 -1.55
CA PRO A 637 4.62 -7.62 -1.79
C PRO A 637 5.04 -6.20 -2.20
N SER A 638 4.11 -5.30 -2.51
CA SER A 638 4.40 -3.92 -2.90
C SER A 638 4.45 -2.93 -1.73
N SER A 639 3.89 -3.28 -0.57
CA SER A 639 3.94 -2.39 0.60
C SER A 639 5.23 -2.57 1.41
N GLY A 640 5.73 -1.46 1.97
CA GLY A 640 6.94 -1.42 2.78
C GLY A 640 6.79 -2.15 4.12
N TYR A 641 7.88 -2.19 4.89
CA TYR A 641 7.87 -2.74 6.24
C TYR A 641 7.05 -1.86 7.18
N ASP A 642 5.94 -2.38 7.71
CA ASP A 642 5.14 -1.72 8.74
C ASP A 642 5.65 -2.14 10.13
N ASN A 643 6.08 -1.16 10.92
CA ASN A 643 6.59 -1.37 12.27
C ASN A 643 5.56 -0.99 13.34
N SER A 644 4.28 -0.86 12.97
CA SER A 644 3.19 -0.53 13.90
C SER A 644 3.16 -1.48 15.10
N TRP A 645 3.23 -2.79 14.85
CA TRP A 645 3.24 -3.82 15.89
C TRP A 645 4.49 -3.75 16.79
N ASP A 646 5.67 -3.57 16.19
CA ASP A 646 6.92 -3.40 16.95
C ASP A 646 6.86 -2.18 17.87
N ALA A 647 6.37 -1.06 17.33
CA ALA A 647 6.22 0.18 18.06
C ALA A 647 5.16 0.09 19.15
N GLU A 648 4.04 -0.61 18.91
CA GLU A 648 3.00 -0.87 19.90
C GLU A 648 3.59 -1.57 21.13
N ILE A 649 4.33 -2.66 20.92
CA ILE A 649 5.01 -3.39 21.99
C ILE A 649 6.06 -2.49 22.67
N ALA A 650 6.89 -1.80 21.90
CA ALA A 650 7.96 -0.97 22.44
C ALA A 650 7.45 0.17 23.34
N ILE A 651 6.37 0.83 22.91
CA ILE A 651 5.77 1.95 23.63
C ILE A 651 5.02 1.45 24.86
N SER A 652 4.08 0.52 24.67
CA SER A 652 3.23 0.04 25.77
C SER A 652 4.03 -0.64 26.87
N CYS A 653 5.03 -1.47 26.52
CA CYS A 653 5.87 -2.12 27.51
C CYS A 653 6.94 -1.18 28.10
N GLY A 654 7.42 -0.19 27.33
CA GLY A 654 8.37 0.81 27.84
C GLY A 654 7.74 1.83 28.79
N ASP A 655 6.45 2.10 28.65
CA ASP A 655 5.69 2.99 29.55
C ASP A 655 5.21 2.28 30.82
N ALA A 656 4.82 1.01 30.71
CA ALA A 656 4.31 0.23 31.83
C ALA A 656 5.40 -0.05 32.88
N ALA A 657 4.95 -0.34 34.11
CA ALA A 657 5.84 -0.86 35.13
C ALA A 657 6.50 -2.16 34.65
N ASN A 658 7.79 -2.30 34.98
CA ASN A 658 8.59 -3.44 34.53
C ASN A 658 7.92 -4.77 34.91
N ASN A 659 7.58 -5.56 33.89
CA ASN A 659 6.95 -6.87 34.03
C ASN A 659 7.99 -7.97 33.84
N THR A 660 8.18 -8.82 34.84
CA THR A 660 9.08 -9.98 34.79
C THR A 660 8.34 -11.29 35.08
N ASP A 661 7.06 -11.35 34.74
CA ASP A 661 6.21 -12.51 34.99
C ASP A 661 6.80 -13.79 34.40
N SER A 662 6.81 -14.85 35.21
CA SER A 662 7.11 -16.20 34.77
C SER A 662 5.89 -16.83 34.08
N VAL A 663 6.10 -17.97 33.40
CA VAL A 663 5.00 -18.77 32.85
C VAL A 663 3.93 -19.10 33.90
N ALA A 664 4.33 -19.34 35.16
CA ALA A 664 3.38 -19.64 36.24
C ALA A 664 2.54 -18.40 36.62
N ASP A 665 3.14 -17.22 36.64
CA ASP A 665 2.46 -15.96 36.92
C ASP A 665 1.44 -15.63 35.81
N LEU A 666 1.82 -15.89 34.56
CA LEU A 666 0.94 -15.71 33.40
C LEU A 666 -0.26 -16.66 33.39
N PHE A 667 -0.09 -17.92 33.83
CA PHE A 667 -1.23 -18.81 34.03
C PHE A 667 -2.17 -18.32 35.13
N ALA A 668 -1.64 -17.82 36.24
CA ALA A 668 -2.44 -17.24 37.31
C ALA A 668 -3.21 -16.00 36.81
N TYR A 669 -2.53 -15.11 36.08
CA TYR A 669 -3.16 -13.95 35.46
C TYR A 669 -4.25 -14.35 34.46
N SER A 670 -4.00 -15.34 33.59
CA SER A 670 -5.00 -15.87 32.65
C SER A 670 -6.26 -16.34 33.36
N HIS A 671 -6.09 -17.08 34.47
CA HIS A 671 -7.23 -17.56 35.25
C HIS A 671 -8.03 -16.42 35.89
N ASP A 672 -7.37 -15.37 36.37
CA ASP A 672 -8.05 -14.20 36.93
C ASP A 672 -8.86 -13.43 35.88
N VAL A 673 -8.36 -13.31 34.65
CA VAL A 673 -9.03 -12.55 33.58
C VAL A 673 -10.14 -13.33 32.87
N GLU A 674 -10.12 -14.67 32.92
CA GLU A 674 -11.18 -15.51 32.36
C GLU A 674 -12.56 -15.17 32.91
N ALA A 675 -12.63 -14.76 34.18
CA ALA A 675 -13.88 -14.38 34.83
C ALA A 675 -14.38 -12.96 34.48
N LEU A 676 -13.57 -12.15 33.79
CA LEU A 676 -13.88 -10.73 33.52
C LEU A 676 -14.64 -10.53 32.20
N SER A 677 -14.31 -11.31 31.18
CA SER A 677 -14.96 -11.26 29.87
C SER A 677 -14.81 -12.59 29.15
N THR A 678 -15.91 -13.02 28.53
CA THR A 678 -15.89 -14.24 27.71
C THR A 678 -15.19 -14.00 26.37
N PHE A 679 -15.21 -12.77 25.85
CA PHE A 679 -14.81 -12.46 24.47
C PHE A 679 -13.46 -11.74 24.33
N SER A 680 -12.98 -11.06 25.37
CA SER A 680 -11.78 -10.21 25.28
C SER A 680 -10.63 -10.62 26.22
N ASN A 681 -10.82 -11.63 27.09
CA ASN A 681 -9.82 -12.09 28.06
C ASN A 681 -8.41 -12.33 27.46
N SER A 682 -8.34 -12.94 26.28
CA SER A 682 -7.08 -13.31 25.64
C SER A 682 -6.23 -12.11 25.23
N GLN A 683 -6.86 -10.97 24.92
CA GLN A 683 -6.14 -9.74 24.56
C GLN A 683 -5.33 -9.19 25.74
N LEU A 684 -5.90 -9.24 26.96
CA LEU A 684 -5.19 -8.82 28.15
C LEU A 684 -4.01 -9.72 28.50
N VAL A 685 -4.19 -11.03 28.34
CA VAL A 685 -3.11 -12.00 28.58
C VAL A 685 -1.99 -11.76 27.57
N MET A 686 -2.31 -11.56 26.29
CA MET A 686 -1.33 -11.25 25.25
C MET A 686 -0.55 -9.98 25.52
N GLN A 687 -1.22 -8.88 25.90
CA GLN A 687 -0.56 -7.63 26.26
C GLN A 687 0.46 -7.85 27.39
N ARG A 688 0.06 -8.61 28.42
CA ARG A 688 0.93 -8.89 29.57
C ARG A 688 2.08 -9.84 29.22
N ILE A 689 1.85 -10.85 28.38
CA ILE A 689 2.89 -11.76 27.88
C ILE A 689 3.95 -11.00 27.08
N SER A 690 3.53 -10.15 26.13
CA SER A 690 4.45 -9.38 25.27
C SER A 690 5.43 -8.55 26.08
N CYS A 691 4.99 -7.97 27.21
CA CYS A 691 5.86 -7.17 28.06
C CYS A 691 6.75 -7.97 29.03
N SER A 692 6.51 -9.26 29.24
CA SER A 692 7.27 -10.10 30.19
C SER A 692 8.75 -10.30 29.81
N GLY A 693 9.08 -10.10 28.53
CA GLY A 693 10.46 -10.15 28.02
C GLY A 693 11.11 -8.79 27.89
N TRP A 694 10.35 -7.70 28.05
CA TRP A 694 10.81 -6.36 27.67
C TRP A 694 11.98 -5.88 28.53
N LYS A 695 13.04 -5.37 27.88
CA LYS A 695 14.31 -5.03 28.55
C LYS A 695 14.60 -3.53 28.67
N PHE A 696 13.80 -2.69 28.04
CA PHE A 696 14.07 -1.25 27.92
C PHE A 696 13.19 -0.46 28.88
N HIS A 697 13.76 -0.09 30.03
CA HIS A 697 13.09 0.73 31.03
C HIS A 697 14.02 1.87 31.45
N ARG A 698 13.88 3.03 30.80
CA ARG A 698 14.66 4.22 31.13
C ARG A 698 14.18 4.80 32.47
N GLY A 699 15.11 5.12 33.36
CA GLY A 699 14.79 5.86 34.58
C GLY A 699 14.30 7.29 34.29
N GLY A 700 13.39 7.80 35.11
CA GLY A 700 12.94 9.20 35.01
C GLY A 700 11.84 9.46 33.98
N ILE A 701 11.21 8.41 33.44
CA ILE A 701 9.95 8.54 32.69
C ILE A 701 8.84 9.08 33.60
N PHE A 702 7.98 9.93 33.06
CA PHE A 702 6.80 10.40 33.77
C PHE A 702 5.63 9.42 33.54
N THR A 703 5.20 8.73 34.59
CA THR A 703 4.08 7.78 34.59
C THR A 703 2.92 8.24 35.49
N GLY A 704 2.99 9.48 35.97
CA GLY A 704 1.95 10.10 36.80
C GLY A 704 2.45 10.67 38.14
N PRO A 705 1.53 11.10 39.01
CA PRO A 705 0.08 10.96 38.88
C PRO A 705 -0.49 11.75 37.68
N ILE A 706 -1.42 11.15 36.95
CA ILE A 706 -2.08 11.77 35.80
C ILE A 706 -3.26 12.62 36.31
N THR A 707 -2.94 13.84 36.75
CA THR A 707 -3.88 14.82 37.29
C THR A 707 -3.31 16.22 37.10
N GLY A 708 -4.18 17.23 36.98
CA GLY A 708 -3.73 18.61 36.86
C GLY A 708 -4.89 19.60 36.71
N ASN A 709 -4.63 20.86 37.03
CA ASN A 709 -5.54 21.96 36.75
C ASN A 709 -5.14 22.64 35.45
N THR A 710 -5.75 22.22 34.34
CA THR A 710 -5.40 22.70 33.00
C THR A 710 -5.88 24.14 32.75
N SER A 711 -5.20 24.88 31.86
CA SER A 711 -5.60 26.27 31.56
C SER A 711 -6.93 26.38 30.80
N TYR A 712 -7.38 25.28 30.19
CA TYR A 712 -8.74 25.10 29.72
C TYR A 712 -9.27 23.70 30.12
N PRO A 713 -10.55 23.58 30.50
CA PRO A 713 -11.11 22.27 30.86
C PRO A 713 -11.16 21.28 29.69
N ILE A 714 -10.85 20.01 29.98
CA ILE A 714 -10.81 18.90 29.00
C ILE A 714 -12.22 18.37 28.71
N LEU A 715 -12.50 17.99 27.46
CA LEU A 715 -13.68 17.22 27.06
C LEU A 715 -13.30 15.74 26.92
N PHE A 716 -13.90 14.87 27.72
CA PHE A 716 -13.76 13.42 27.59
C PHE A 716 -14.95 12.84 26.83
N ILE A 717 -14.72 11.86 25.95
CA ILE A 717 -15.78 11.14 25.25
C ILE A 717 -15.66 9.66 25.55
N GLY A 718 -16.79 9.02 25.89
CA GLY A 718 -16.86 7.58 26.09
C GLY A 718 -18.18 7.02 25.58
N ASN A 719 -18.13 5.83 24.99
CA ASN A 719 -19.29 5.11 24.50
C ASN A 719 -19.96 4.33 25.63
N THR A 720 -21.27 4.11 25.56
CA THR A 720 -22.01 3.29 26.54
C THR A 720 -21.51 1.84 26.62
N ALA A 721 -20.93 1.32 25.55
CA ALA A 721 -20.21 0.05 25.53
C ALA A 721 -19.00 0.13 24.58
N ASP A 722 -17.80 0.24 25.14
CA ASP A 722 -16.55 0.22 24.37
C ASP A 722 -15.77 -1.05 24.74
N PRO A 723 -15.38 -1.91 23.78
CA PRO A 723 -14.74 -3.18 24.13
C PRO A 723 -13.28 -3.03 24.59
N VAL A 724 -12.69 -1.82 24.47
CA VAL A 724 -11.29 -1.53 24.77
C VAL A 724 -11.14 -0.43 25.82
N THR A 725 -11.97 0.61 25.76
CA THR A 725 -11.86 1.82 26.59
C THR A 725 -13.20 2.19 27.24
N PRO A 726 -13.60 1.45 28.29
CA PRO A 726 -14.95 1.52 28.86
C PRO A 726 -15.29 2.91 29.40
N LEU A 727 -16.57 3.30 29.38
CA LEU A 727 -17.03 4.62 29.86
C LEU A 727 -16.59 4.93 31.30
N SER A 728 -16.42 3.90 32.13
CA SER A 728 -15.90 4.05 33.49
C SER A 728 -14.51 4.67 33.54
N ALA A 729 -13.64 4.40 32.55
CA ALA A 729 -12.32 4.99 32.45
C ALA A 729 -12.40 6.50 32.15
N ALA A 730 -13.26 6.92 31.22
CA ALA A 730 -13.52 8.34 30.96
C ALA A 730 -14.03 9.08 32.20
N LYS A 731 -14.98 8.48 32.92
CA LYS A 731 -15.51 9.03 34.18
C LYS A 731 -14.45 9.12 35.27
N LYS A 732 -13.65 8.06 35.43
CA LYS A 732 -12.53 8.00 36.40
C LYS A 732 -11.52 9.11 36.11
N LEU A 733 -11.04 9.22 34.87
CA LEU A 733 -10.01 10.19 34.50
C LEU A 733 -10.51 11.63 34.57
N SER A 734 -11.78 11.89 34.23
CA SER A 734 -12.38 13.22 34.38
C SER A 734 -12.33 13.73 35.82
N THR A 735 -12.42 12.86 36.84
CA THR A 735 -12.27 13.28 38.25
C THR A 735 -10.88 13.84 38.59
N ALA A 736 -9.85 13.50 37.80
CA ALA A 736 -8.48 13.97 38.00
C ALA A 736 -8.20 15.34 37.36
N PHE A 737 -9.13 15.87 36.55
CA PHE A 737 -9.01 17.15 35.86
C PHE A 737 -10.19 18.07 36.18
N PRO A 738 -10.04 19.00 37.14
CA PRO A 738 -11.11 19.90 37.55
C PRO A 738 -11.73 20.68 36.40
N GLY A 739 -13.08 20.77 36.40
CA GLY A 739 -13.84 21.48 35.38
C GLY A 739 -14.05 20.71 34.08
N SER A 740 -13.40 19.55 33.89
CA SER A 740 -13.65 18.68 32.74
C SER A 740 -15.07 18.13 32.73
N VAL A 741 -15.52 17.66 31.56
CA VAL A 741 -16.85 17.04 31.37
C VAL A 741 -16.71 15.77 30.54
N VAL A 742 -17.52 14.77 30.86
CA VAL A 742 -17.68 13.55 30.06
C VAL A 742 -18.93 13.67 29.18
N LEU A 743 -18.74 13.62 27.87
CA LEU A 743 -19.79 13.40 26.89
C LEU A 743 -19.95 11.89 26.69
N THR A 744 -21.16 11.38 26.90
CA THR A 744 -21.46 9.97 26.62
C THR A 744 -22.08 9.84 25.23
N GLN A 745 -21.54 8.97 24.39
CA GLN A 745 -22.22 8.55 23.16
C GLN A 745 -22.95 7.23 23.42
N ASN A 746 -24.24 7.19 23.10
CA ASN A 746 -25.07 5.99 23.25
C ASN A 746 -24.84 5.03 22.09
N SER A 747 -23.69 4.38 22.10
CA SER A 747 -23.27 3.41 21.08
C SER A 747 -22.45 2.28 21.66
N SER A 748 -22.41 1.16 20.92
CA SER A 748 -21.41 0.11 21.09
C SER A 748 -20.24 0.32 20.14
N GLY A 749 -19.04 -0.10 20.51
CA GLY A 749 -17.86 -0.04 19.63
C GLY A 749 -16.77 0.87 20.18
N HIS A 750 -15.58 0.77 19.59
CA HIS A 750 -14.41 1.46 20.09
C HIS A 750 -14.38 2.93 19.64
N THR A 751 -14.37 3.85 20.61
CA THR A 751 -14.36 5.32 20.47
C THR A 751 -15.61 5.89 19.78
N SER A 752 -15.81 7.20 19.85
CA SER A 752 -17.00 7.83 19.28
C SER A 752 -17.08 7.69 17.76
N ILE A 753 -15.95 7.48 17.07
CA ILE A 753 -15.90 7.33 15.60
C ILE A 753 -16.43 5.98 15.10
N SER A 754 -16.69 5.00 15.99
CA SER A 754 -17.29 3.70 15.61
C SER A 754 -18.74 3.82 15.14
N ALA A 755 -19.40 4.94 15.42
CA ALA A 755 -20.77 5.23 15.04
C ALA A 755 -20.92 6.73 14.70
N SER A 756 -21.77 7.06 13.72
CA SER A 756 -22.08 8.46 13.42
C SER A 756 -23.03 9.04 14.47
N SER A 757 -22.70 10.22 14.99
CA SER A 757 -23.56 11.03 15.86
C SER A 757 -23.43 12.51 15.51
N GLU A 758 -24.47 13.09 14.90
CA GLU A 758 -24.51 14.54 14.67
C GLU A 758 -24.43 15.33 15.99
N CYS A 759 -25.01 14.78 17.06
CA CYS A 759 -24.95 15.36 18.40
C CYS A 759 -23.51 15.42 18.94
N THR A 760 -22.75 14.32 18.85
CA THR A 760 -21.35 14.28 19.31
C THR A 760 -20.49 15.26 18.50
N HIS A 761 -20.62 15.24 17.16
CA HIS A 761 -19.90 16.16 16.28
C HIS A 761 -20.19 17.63 16.61
N ALA A 762 -21.44 17.98 16.87
CA ALA A 762 -21.83 19.35 17.23
C ALA A 762 -21.16 19.83 18.53
N TYR A 763 -21.05 18.97 19.56
CA TYR A 763 -20.35 19.32 20.80
C TYR A 763 -18.85 19.43 20.62
N VAL A 764 -18.22 18.51 19.89
CA VAL A 764 -16.78 18.59 19.58
C VAL A 764 -16.48 19.89 18.83
N GLN A 765 -17.29 20.21 17.81
CA GLN A 765 -17.18 21.43 17.05
C GLN A 765 -17.36 22.67 17.92
N ALA A 766 -18.41 22.73 18.74
CA ALA A 766 -18.67 23.86 19.64
C ALA A 766 -17.55 24.05 20.67
N TYR A 767 -16.95 22.97 21.14
CA TYR A 767 -15.82 22.99 22.07
C TYR A 767 -14.55 23.56 21.44
N PHE A 768 -14.12 23.07 20.26
CA PHE A 768 -12.95 23.63 19.58
C PHE A 768 -13.20 25.09 19.17
N GLN A 769 -14.36 25.38 18.58
CA GLN A 769 -14.64 26.69 18.01
C GLN A 769 -14.86 27.78 19.05
N ASN A 770 -15.58 27.46 20.13
CA ASN A 770 -16.10 28.45 21.08
C ASN A 770 -15.74 28.11 22.54
N GLY A 771 -15.11 26.97 22.80
CA GLY A 771 -14.81 26.51 24.16
C GLY A 771 -16.01 26.01 24.94
N ILE A 772 -17.14 25.75 24.26
CA ILE A 772 -18.38 25.35 24.93
C ILE A 772 -18.33 23.86 25.22
N LEU A 773 -18.39 23.51 26.50
CA LEU A 773 -18.55 22.13 26.95
C LEU A 773 -20.04 21.73 27.01
N PRO A 774 -20.36 20.44 26.82
CA PRO A 774 -21.70 19.93 27.12
C PRO A 774 -22.04 20.09 28.61
N LYS A 775 -23.32 19.97 28.94
CA LYS A 775 -23.73 19.85 30.35
C LYS A 775 -23.25 18.51 30.90
N ASP A 776 -22.91 18.47 32.18
CA ASP A 776 -22.60 17.20 32.84
C ASP A 776 -23.77 16.20 32.68
N GLY A 777 -23.44 14.95 32.40
CA GLY A 777 -24.42 13.89 32.10
C GLY A 777 -25.08 13.97 30.71
N THR A 778 -24.57 14.78 29.78
CA THR A 778 -25.07 14.78 28.39
C THR A 778 -24.81 13.43 27.72
N VAL A 779 -25.86 12.90 27.07
CA VAL A 779 -25.82 11.69 26.25
C VAL A 779 -26.23 12.06 24.82
N CYS A 780 -25.44 11.64 23.83
CA CYS A 780 -25.73 11.78 22.42
C CYS A 780 -26.15 10.43 21.82
N GLU A 781 -27.27 10.42 21.10
CA GLU A 781 -27.71 9.26 20.32
C GLU A 781 -26.94 9.15 19.00
N VAL A 782 -27.02 7.98 18.35
CA VAL A 782 -26.38 7.72 17.05
C VAL A 782 -27.41 7.48 15.96
N GLU A 783 -27.09 7.88 14.74
CA GLU A 783 -27.94 7.65 13.56
C GLU A 783 -27.61 6.33 12.83
N SER A 784 -26.59 5.60 13.31
CA SER A 784 -26.09 4.38 12.66
C SER A 784 -26.89 3.14 13.05
N GLU A 785 -27.08 2.20 12.10
CA GLU A 785 -27.74 0.91 12.33
C GLU A 785 -26.73 -0.24 12.23
N MET A 786 -26.76 -1.17 13.20
CA MET A 786 -25.88 -2.35 13.18
C MET A 786 -26.30 -3.39 12.12
N PHE A 787 -27.61 -3.46 11.85
CA PHE A 787 -28.23 -4.42 10.91
C PHE A 787 -29.16 -3.69 9.94
N PRO A 788 -28.63 -2.98 8.93
CA PRO A 788 -29.46 -2.21 8.01
C PRO A 788 -30.27 -3.11 7.06
N THR A 789 -31.53 -2.75 6.80
CA THR A 789 -32.41 -3.47 5.86
C THR A 789 -32.36 -2.91 4.43
N SER A 790 -31.82 -1.71 4.23
CA SER A 790 -31.80 -1.07 2.90
C SER A 790 -30.60 -1.56 2.08
N SER A 791 -30.83 -1.84 0.79
CA SER A 791 -29.78 -2.31 -0.13
C SER A 791 -28.61 -1.34 -0.22
N ASP A 792 -28.88 -0.03 -0.16
CA ASP A 792 -27.84 1.01 -0.24
C ASP A 792 -26.95 1.05 1.01
N ALA A 793 -27.52 0.83 2.20
CA ALA A 793 -26.76 0.76 3.44
C ALA A 793 -25.95 -0.54 3.55
N ILE A 794 -26.53 -1.67 3.12
CA ILE A 794 -25.82 -2.95 3.01
C ILE A 794 -24.67 -2.85 2.01
N ASP A 795 -24.89 -2.21 0.85
CA ASP A 795 -23.85 -2.00 -0.15
C ASP A 795 -22.76 -1.04 0.34
N ASN A 796 -23.09 -0.02 1.14
CA ASN A 796 -22.09 0.87 1.74
C ASN A 796 -21.24 0.14 2.79
N GLN A 797 -21.83 -0.66 3.68
CA GLN A 797 -21.09 -1.51 4.62
C GLN A 797 -20.19 -2.51 3.88
N ARG A 798 -20.72 -3.16 2.83
CA ARG A 798 -19.94 -4.09 1.98
C ARG A 798 -18.84 -3.39 1.20
N ARG A 799 -19.06 -2.18 0.68
CA ARG A 799 -18.00 -1.40 -0.01
C ARG A 799 -16.89 -1.00 0.95
N SER A 800 -17.24 -0.59 2.18
CA SER A 800 -16.29 -0.30 3.25
C SER A 800 -15.45 -1.52 3.61
N PHE A 801 -16.08 -2.69 3.72
CA PHE A 801 -15.41 -3.95 4.06
C PHE A 801 -14.53 -4.51 2.94
N TRP A 802 -15.07 -4.64 1.73
CA TRP A 802 -14.38 -5.29 0.60
C TRP A 802 -13.45 -4.36 -0.19
N GLY A 803 -13.17 -3.16 0.33
CA GLY A 803 -12.27 -2.17 -0.29
C GLY A 803 -12.72 -1.72 -1.69
N ARG A 804 -13.99 -1.90 -2.06
CA ARG A 804 -14.53 -1.42 -3.34
C ARG A 804 -14.93 0.04 -3.18
N LYS A 805 -13.94 0.93 -3.16
CA LYS A 805 -14.16 2.34 -3.50
C LYS A 805 -14.34 2.49 -5.01
#